data_AF-A0A951FIQ1-F1
#
_entry.id   AF-A0A951FIQ1-F1
#
_cell.length_a   1.000
_cell.length_b   1.000
_cell.length_c   1.000
_cell.angle_alpha   90.00
_cell.angle_beta   90.00
_cell.angle_gamma   90.00
#
_symmetry.space_group_name_H-M   'P 1'
#
loop_
_entity.id
_entity.type
_entity.pdbx_description
1 polymer ?
#
loop_
_entity_poly.entity_id
_entity_poly.type
_entity_poly.pdbx_seq_one_letter_code
_entity_poly.pdbx_strand_id
1 'polypeptide(L)'
;IPRRTTTGPAPLSFSQQRLWFLDQLIPNSPAYNLFAVFRFCGTLNVPVLEQTINELVKRHESLRTTFVAEDGQPQQVIAPTLTIALPTVDLREVAADDREAQAQQIIDDERQTPFDLAHGPLLRTRLVQLSDDEHHFILAIHHIISDGWSLGVFFKEFGALYTSLAQGQASALPELPIQYADFACWQRDWLSGEVLDRQLNFWKQQVTDAPKVLDLPTDYPRPATQTYKGARHRIELPGSLRMALSTLSQRENSTIFMTLLAAFNVLLYRYTEQQSILVGTPIANRTYAETEGQIGFFANTLVLHGNLSGNPTFRELLGRVREMAMGAYAHQDLPFERLVEELQLERDLARNPLFQVMFSLQNAPIAPLKLHDLTVEMVRVNRETTAFDLMLEVAENPSGLYGYFTYNTDLFAPDTIERMAGHFHTLLENIIATPDQHINDLALLSEAERQQQLVDWNATAREIPQQSCIHDLFAAQAARTSEAIAVVHGDLELSYAQLSERVTTLAQHLRRLGVGPDTLVGVCLERSIEMLVAVLAVLKSGGAYVPLDPSYPADRLAFMLEDAQAAVLLTQEHLLSRLPTHEAKVVCLTRDWAVIQGESEQEAVAEAQVDPANLAYVIYTSGSTGRPKGVQIPHSAVVNFLHSMQSEPGLTAQDTLLSVTTLSFDIAGLELFLPLISGARVVLVDPAQAADGQQLAELIDSAGATVMQATPATWRLLLAAGWQGSARLKILCGGEAMARDLSAALVQSSASLWNMYGPTETTIWSTLSQLTPDTERITIGRPIANTEIYILDPRLQPVPIGVPGELLIGGSGLSRGYLRRPELTAEKFIPHPFGESGARLYRTGDLARYRADGSIEYIGRNDHQVKLRGFRIELGEIEAVIQQHPAIAGSAVLVRDAETGAEADQRLVAYLVVRENESCTADDLRAFLQTRLPAYMVPTAWVVLAAFPLTPNGKLDRRALLADTTPSLEQAQTYVAPSTPEEELMAEIWAEILGREQIGMFDNFFSSGGHSLLATRLIARMRAVFQVELNLSHVFEAPTIAQMLEVVEDLLVEKLEMLSEDEILLLAASASAEAEIVSDAR
;
A
#
# COMPACT_ATOMS: atom_id res chain seq x y z
N ILE A 1 -27.43 44.88 -15.08
CA ILE A 1 -28.14 43.79 -15.81
C ILE A 1 -29.42 44.37 -16.41
N PRO A 2 -29.66 44.27 -17.73
CA PRO A 2 -30.90 44.78 -18.33
C PRO A 2 -32.09 43.84 -18.09
N ARG A 3 -33.28 44.38 -17.86
CA ARG A 3 -34.54 43.61 -17.79
C ARG A 3 -34.93 43.14 -19.19
N ARG A 4 -35.33 41.87 -19.34
CA ARG A 4 -35.75 41.32 -20.63
C ARG A 4 -37.02 42.01 -21.13
N THR A 5 -37.09 42.22 -22.45
CA THR A 5 -38.24 42.81 -23.13
C THR A 5 -39.20 41.79 -23.72
N THR A 6 -38.81 40.50 -23.76
CA THR A 6 -39.59 39.39 -24.33
C THR A 6 -40.20 38.53 -23.24
N THR A 7 -41.52 38.31 -23.30
CA THR A 7 -42.23 37.32 -22.49
C THR A 7 -42.15 35.95 -23.19
N GLY A 8 -41.38 35.01 -22.65
CA GLY A 8 -41.18 33.68 -23.25
C GLY A 8 -40.01 32.92 -22.60
N PRO A 9 -39.73 31.68 -23.06
CA PRO A 9 -38.66 30.86 -22.51
C PRO A 9 -37.32 31.59 -22.45
N ALA A 10 -36.53 31.31 -21.42
CA ALA A 10 -35.21 31.90 -21.23
C ALA A 10 -34.12 30.82 -21.31
N PRO A 11 -32.90 31.12 -21.77
CA PRO A 11 -31.78 30.20 -21.61
C PRO A 11 -31.49 29.98 -20.12
N LEU A 12 -30.96 28.81 -19.76
CA LEU A 12 -30.42 28.57 -18.43
C LEU A 12 -29.13 29.38 -18.25
N SER A 13 -28.85 29.82 -17.03
CA SER A 13 -27.48 30.24 -16.67
C SER A 13 -26.51 29.07 -16.86
N PHE A 14 -25.20 29.33 -16.91
CA PHE A 14 -24.23 28.23 -17.05
C PHE A 14 -24.34 27.23 -15.88
N SER A 15 -24.46 27.73 -14.64
CA SER A 15 -24.60 26.89 -13.44
C SER A 15 -25.90 26.09 -13.44
N GLN A 16 -27.02 26.68 -13.88
CA GLN A 16 -28.27 25.93 -14.02
C GLN A 16 -28.18 24.82 -15.08
N GLN A 17 -27.54 25.10 -16.23
CA GLN A 17 -27.37 24.11 -17.29
C GLN A 17 -26.62 22.87 -16.79
N ARG A 18 -25.66 23.05 -15.88
CA ARG A 18 -24.99 21.93 -15.22
C ARG A 18 -25.91 21.09 -14.36
N LEU A 19 -26.65 21.72 -13.43
CA LEU A 19 -27.54 20.96 -12.55
C LEU A 19 -28.61 20.22 -13.35
N TRP A 20 -29.09 20.83 -14.44
CA TRP A 20 -29.97 20.15 -15.40
C TRP A 20 -29.28 18.95 -16.04
N PHE A 21 -28.04 19.08 -16.53
CA PHE A 21 -27.29 17.95 -17.11
C PHE A 21 -27.05 16.81 -16.11
N LEU A 22 -26.73 17.14 -14.84
CA LEU A 22 -26.55 16.15 -13.79
C LEU A 22 -27.84 15.40 -13.45
N ASP A 23 -28.96 16.11 -13.44
CA ASP A 23 -30.29 15.51 -13.31
C ASP A 23 -30.62 14.56 -14.48
N GLN A 24 -30.19 14.88 -15.71
CA GLN A 24 -30.34 13.96 -16.85
C GLN A 24 -29.45 12.72 -16.75
N LEU A 25 -28.28 12.83 -16.11
CA LEU A 25 -27.37 11.69 -15.90
C LEU A 25 -27.84 10.78 -14.76
N ILE A 26 -28.35 11.36 -13.67
CA ILE A 26 -28.81 10.65 -12.48
C ILE A 26 -30.23 11.12 -12.15
N PRO A 27 -31.24 10.67 -12.92
CA PRO A 27 -32.61 11.11 -12.71
C PRO A 27 -33.13 10.67 -11.35
N ASN A 28 -34.02 11.48 -10.77
CA ASN A 28 -34.65 11.23 -9.46
C ASN A 28 -33.69 11.20 -8.27
N SER A 29 -32.58 11.96 -8.34
CA SER A 29 -31.64 12.09 -7.22
C SER A 29 -32.05 13.22 -6.25
N PRO A 30 -32.09 12.97 -4.92
CA PRO A 30 -32.31 14.02 -3.93
C PRO A 30 -31.03 14.82 -3.59
N ALA A 31 -29.89 14.52 -4.23
CA ALA A 31 -28.57 15.08 -3.89
C ALA A 31 -28.50 16.62 -3.97
N TYR A 32 -29.37 17.24 -4.78
CA TYR A 32 -29.45 18.69 -4.97
C TYR A 32 -30.69 19.32 -4.33
N ASN A 33 -31.29 18.66 -3.34
CA ASN A 33 -32.36 19.24 -2.54
C ASN A 33 -31.76 20.13 -1.44
N LEU A 34 -32.04 21.42 -1.48
CA LEU A 34 -31.85 22.31 -0.34
C LEU A 34 -33.00 22.09 0.64
N PHE A 35 -32.66 21.75 1.87
CA PHE A 35 -33.64 21.32 2.87
C PHE A 35 -33.44 22.08 4.20
N ALA A 36 -34.53 22.59 4.76
CA ALA A 36 -34.54 23.29 6.04
C ALA A 36 -35.79 22.94 6.85
N VAL A 37 -35.62 22.80 8.16
CA VAL A 37 -36.72 22.52 9.10
C VAL A 37 -36.67 23.54 10.23
N PHE A 38 -37.82 24.13 10.53
CA PHE A 38 -37.99 25.06 11.64
C PHE A 38 -39.05 24.55 12.60
N ARG A 39 -38.72 24.60 13.89
CA ARG A 39 -39.67 24.43 14.98
C ARG A 39 -40.26 25.79 15.32
N PHE A 40 -41.58 25.90 15.21
CA PHE A 40 -42.36 27.06 15.59
C PHE A 40 -43.10 26.75 16.89
N CYS A 41 -42.89 27.58 17.92
CA CYS A 41 -43.59 27.47 19.19
C CYS A 41 -44.44 28.74 19.44
N GLY A 42 -45.75 28.56 19.62
CA GLY A 42 -46.76 29.59 19.88
C GLY A 42 -47.97 29.50 18.94
N THR A 43 -48.81 30.54 18.92
CA THR A 43 -50.03 30.58 18.11
C THR A 43 -49.73 30.84 16.64
N LEU A 44 -49.63 29.78 15.83
CA LEU A 44 -49.37 29.87 14.39
C LEU A 44 -50.65 30.14 13.58
N ASN A 45 -50.64 31.17 12.72
CA ASN A 45 -51.71 31.40 11.75
C ASN A 45 -51.39 30.68 10.43
N VAL A 46 -51.86 29.44 10.31
CA VAL A 46 -51.57 28.56 9.16
C VAL A 46 -52.05 29.15 7.81
N PRO A 47 -53.27 29.72 7.67
CA PRO A 47 -53.66 30.39 6.43
C PRO A 47 -52.74 31.55 6.02
N VAL A 48 -52.26 32.35 6.98
CA VAL A 48 -51.30 33.43 6.71
C VAL A 48 -49.93 32.87 6.31
N LEU A 49 -49.52 31.74 6.89
CA LEU A 49 -48.29 31.06 6.52
C LEU A 49 -48.32 30.59 5.06
N GLU A 50 -49.41 29.94 4.64
CA GLU A 50 -49.62 29.53 3.24
C GLU A 50 -49.68 30.73 2.29
N GLN A 51 -50.37 31.81 2.69
CA GLN A 51 -50.40 33.06 1.91
C GLN A 51 -49.00 33.69 1.77
N THR A 52 -48.18 33.62 2.82
CA THR A 52 -46.81 34.13 2.82
C THR A 52 -45.94 33.42 1.79
N ILE A 53 -46.01 32.09 1.73
CA ILE A 53 -45.29 31.27 0.74
C ILE A 53 -45.71 31.68 -0.68
N ASN A 54 -47.01 31.85 -0.91
CA ASN A 54 -47.53 32.18 -2.23
C ASN A 54 -47.19 33.62 -2.69
N GLU A 55 -47.07 34.59 -1.76
CA GLU A 55 -46.58 35.93 -2.10
C GLU A 55 -45.08 35.91 -2.47
N LEU A 56 -44.26 35.04 -1.87
CA LEU A 56 -42.87 34.83 -2.29
C LEU A 56 -42.78 34.23 -3.69
N VAL A 57 -43.59 33.20 -3.98
CA VAL A 57 -43.65 32.55 -5.30
C VAL A 57 -44.10 33.52 -6.39
N LYS A 58 -45.02 34.42 -6.06
CA LYS A 58 -45.46 35.50 -6.96
C LYS A 58 -44.35 36.51 -7.23
N ARG A 59 -43.61 36.90 -6.18
CA ARG A 59 -42.54 37.91 -6.23
C ARG A 59 -41.31 37.44 -7.00
N HIS A 60 -40.89 36.19 -6.82
CA HIS A 60 -39.66 35.63 -7.40
C HIS A 60 -39.99 34.64 -8.51
N GLU A 61 -39.67 34.99 -9.77
CA GLU A 61 -39.91 34.12 -10.93
C GLU A 61 -39.25 32.75 -10.80
N SER A 62 -38.07 32.68 -10.19
CA SER A 62 -37.30 31.44 -9.99
C SER A 62 -38.13 30.36 -9.27
N LEU A 63 -38.96 30.73 -8.30
CA LEU A 63 -39.78 29.79 -7.51
C LEU A 63 -40.95 29.17 -8.31
N ARG A 64 -41.27 29.73 -9.48
CA ARG A 64 -42.31 29.26 -10.40
C ARG A 64 -41.77 28.89 -11.79
N THR A 65 -40.49 28.54 -11.84
CA THR A 65 -39.78 28.15 -13.06
C THR A 65 -39.58 26.64 -13.13
N THR A 66 -39.80 26.05 -14.30
CA THR A 66 -39.43 24.67 -14.66
C THR A 66 -38.44 24.66 -15.82
N PHE A 67 -37.82 23.51 -16.08
CA PHE A 67 -36.72 23.34 -17.04
C PHE A 67 -37.05 22.23 -18.04
N VAL A 68 -37.34 22.61 -19.28
CA VAL A 68 -37.72 21.68 -20.34
C VAL A 68 -36.64 21.64 -21.43
N ALA A 69 -36.48 20.50 -22.08
CA ALA A 69 -35.64 20.40 -23.28
C ALA A 69 -36.50 20.63 -24.53
N GLU A 70 -36.11 21.60 -25.35
CA GLU A 70 -36.69 21.85 -26.67
C GLU A 70 -35.56 21.77 -27.69
N ASP A 71 -35.71 20.92 -28.72
CA ASP A 71 -34.66 20.63 -29.72
C ASP A 71 -33.29 20.25 -29.11
N GLY A 72 -33.30 19.57 -27.96
CA GLY A 72 -32.10 19.15 -27.24
C GLY A 72 -31.37 20.25 -26.46
N GLN A 73 -31.94 21.46 -26.37
CA GLN A 73 -31.42 22.56 -25.56
C GLN A 73 -32.35 22.82 -24.36
N PRO A 74 -31.81 22.96 -23.13
CA PRO A 74 -32.63 23.25 -21.97
C PRO A 74 -33.09 24.71 -21.96
N GLN A 75 -34.33 24.95 -21.56
CA GLN A 75 -34.92 26.28 -21.42
C GLN A 75 -35.66 26.43 -20.09
N GLN A 76 -35.64 27.64 -19.53
CA GLN A 76 -36.43 28.05 -18.37
C GLN A 76 -37.84 28.44 -18.83
N VAL A 77 -38.85 27.78 -18.28
CA VAL A 77 -40.27 28.08 -18.49
C VAL A 77 -40.86 28.64 -17.21
N ILE A 78 -41.23 29.92 -17.25
CA ILE A 78 -41.74 30.65 -16.09
C ILE A 78 -43.27 30.63 -16.13
N ALA A 79 -43.90 29.92 -15.19
CA ALA A 79 -45.36 29.86 -15.12
C ALA A 79 -45.93 31.23 -14.73
N PRO A 80 -46.96 31.78 -15.40
CA PRO A 80 -47.50 33.11 -15.08
C PRO A 80 -48.03 33.22 -13.65
N THR A 81 -48.56 32.12 -13.12
CA THR A 81 -49.02 31.95 -11.74
C THR A 81 -48.71 30.53 -11.28
N LEU A 82 -48.31 30.36 -10.03
CA LEU A 82 -48.16 29.08 -9.37
C LEU A 82 -48.63 29.22 -7.93
N THR A 83 -49.43 28.27 -7.45
CA THR A 83 -49.85 28.20 -6.05
C THR A 83 -49.22 26.99 -5.39
N ILE A 84 -48.50 27.20 -4.31
CA ILE A 84 -47.90 26.16 -3.48
C ILE A 84 -48.84 25.90 -2.31
N ALA A 85 -49.22 24.63 -2.15
CA ALA A 85 -50.02 24.19 -1.02
C ALA A 85 -49.16 24.01 0.24
N LEU A 86 -49.74 24.24 1.42
CA LEU A 86 -49.16 23.90 2.70
C LEU A 86 -49.89 22.70 3.32
N PRO A 87 -49.58 21.46 2.93
CA PRO A 87 -50.16 20.27 3.55
C PRO A 87 -49.76 20.20 5.03
N THR A 88 -50.75 19.97 5.89
CA THR A 88 -50.58 19.83 7.34
C THR A 88 -50.78 18.37 7.76
N VAL A 89 -49.81 17.82 8.49
CA VAL A 89 -49.90 16.52 9.14
C VAL A 89 -50.12 16.75 10.64
N ASP A 90 -51.23 16.25 11.16
CA ASP A 90 -51.59 16.40 12.58
C ASP A 90 -51.17 15.16 13.37
N LEU A 91 -50.19 15.33 14.27
CA LEU A 91 -49.68 14.26 15.14
C LEU A 91 -50.20 14.39 16.58
N ARG A 92 -51.17 15.29 16.85
CA ARG A 92 -51.70 15.49 18.21
C ARG A 92 -52.40 14.26 18.79
N GLU A 93 -52.91 13.36 17.94
CA GLU A 93 -53.54 12.09 18.33
C GLU A 93 -52.55 10.92 18.44
N VAL A 94 -51.28 11.12 18.06
CA VAL A 94 -50.21 10.12 18.24
C VAL A 94 -49.78 10.12 19.71
N ALA A 95 -49.34 8.96 20.22
CA ALA A 95 -48.80 8.85 21.58
C ALA A 95 -47.61 9.79 21.77
N ALA A 96 -47.53 10.48 22.92
CA ALA A 96 -46.52 11.52 23.15
C ALA A 96 -45.08 11.03 22.94
N ASP A 97 -44.78 9.79 23.35
CA ASP A 97 -43.47 9.16 23.20
C ASP A 97 -43.09 8.89 21.73
N ASP A 98 -44.07 8.80 20.82
CA ASP A 98 -43.88 8.47 19.41
C ASP A 98 -43.96 9.69 18.47
N ARG A 99 -44.47 10.85 18.94
CA ARG A 99 -44.70 12.05 18.11
C ARG A 99 -43.44 12.57 17.46
N GLU A 100 -42.37 12.70 18.24
CA GLU A 100 -41.10 13.23 17.76
C GLU A 100 -40.47 12.29 16.74
N ALA A 101 -40.53 10.97 17.00
CA ALA A 101 -40.03 9.96 16.07
C ALA A 101 -40.80 9.97 14.75
N GLN A 102 -42.13 10.11 14.77
CA GLN A 102 -42.93 10.23 13.55
C GLN A 102 -42.67 11.56 12.81
N ALA A 103 -42.50 12.67 13.54
CA ALA A 103 -42.12 13.94 12.93
C ALA A 103 -40.75 13.83 12.23
N GLN A 104 -39.79 13.15 12.84
CA GLN A 104 -38.48 12.89 12.27
C GLN A 104 -38.56 11.99 11.03
N GLN A 105 -39.38 10.93 11.05
CA GLN A 105 -39.63 10.08 9.88
C GLN A 105 -40.16 10.91 8.69
N ILE A 106 -41.13 11.80 8.92
CA ILE A 106 -41.67 12.69 7.88
C ILE A 106 -40.59 13.63 7.33
N ILE A 107 -39.73 14.15 8.20
CA ILE A 107 -38.60 15.00 7.82
C ILE A 107 -37.64 14.24 6.89
N ASP A 108 -37.31 13.00 7.24
CA ASP A 108 -36.41 12.16 6.44
C ASP A 108 -37.02 11.75 5.10
N ASP A 109 -38.30 11.38 5.06
CA ASP A 109 -39.01 11.04 3.83
C ASP A 109 -39.07 12.25 2.86
N GLU A 110 -39.38 13.44 3.37
CA GLU A 110 -39.46 14.65 2.55
C GLU A 110 -38.08 15.06 2.00
N ARG A 111 -37.02 14.87 2.80
CA ARG A 111 -35.62 15.11 2.39
C ARG A 111 -35.20 14.22 1.21
N GLN A 112 -35.59 12.96 1.23
CA GLN A 112 -35.23 11.97 0.21
C GLN A 112 -36.12 12.02 -1.04
N THR A 113 -37.24 12.75 -1.00
CA THR A 113 -38.15 12.82 -2.13
C THR A 113 -37.55 13.68 -3.25
N PRO A 114 -37.32 13.15 -4.47
CA PRO A 114 -36.71 13.91 -5.56
C PRO A 114 -37.66 14.97 -6.16
N PHE A 115 -37.10 15.87 -6.97
CA PHE A 115 -37.87 16.82 -7.79
C PHE A 115 -37.81 16.42 -9.26
N ASP A 116 -38.88 16.69 -10.00
CA ASP A 116 -38.91 16.61 -11.46
C ASP A 116 -38.70 18.02 -12.04
N LEU A 117 -37.55 18.26 -12.67
CA LEU A 117 -37.18 19.58 -13.19
C LEU A 117 -38.10 20.07 -14.32
N ALA A 118 -38.69 19.17 -15.10
CA ALA A 118 -39.53 19.52 -16.24
C ALA A 118 -40.95 19.88 -15.83
N HIS A 119 -41.51 19.17 -14.85
CA HIS A 119 -42.91 19.32 -14.44
C HIS A 119 -43.11 20.18 -13.19
N GLY A 120 -42.12 20.21 -12.27
CA GLY A 120 -42.21 20.96 -11.02
C GLY A 120 -43.40 20.56 -10.13
N PRO A 121 -43.78 21.39 -9.13
CA PRO A 121 -43.06 22.58 -8.67
C PRO A 121 -41.72 22.21 -8.00
N LEU A 122 -40.73 23.11 -8.09
CA LEU A 122 -39.37 22.89 -7.55
C LEU A 122 -39.17 23.43 -6.13
N LEU A 123 -40.29 23.71 -5.47
CA LEU A 123 -40.43 24.15 -4.09
C LEU A 123 -41.55 23.30 -3.47
N ARG A 124 -41.28 22.67 -2.33
CA ARG A 124 -42.27 21.96 -1.52
C ARG A 124 -42.21 22.44 -0.07
N THR A 125 -43.38 22.50 0.55
CA THR A 125 -43.54 22.87 1.96
C THR A 125 -44.45 21.87 2.66
N ARG A 126 -44.21 21.63 3.94
CA ARG A 126 -45.07 20.80 4.79
C ARG A 126 -45.09 21.35 6.21
N LEU A 127 -46.24 21.28 6.86
CA LEU A 127 -46.39 21.61 8.28
C LEU A 127 -46.71 20.34 9.05
N VAL A 128 -45.96 20.03 10.10
CA VAL A 128 -46.26 18.92 11.01
C VAL A 128 -46.65 19.54 12.34
N GLN A 129 -47.84 19.23 12.84
CA GLN A 129 -48.37 19.75 14.10
C GLN A 129 -48.18 18.73 15.21
N LEU A 130 -47.38 19.05 16.23
CA LEU A 130 -47.06 18.17 17.36
C LEU A 130 -47.96 18.43 18.57
N SER A 131 -48.38 19.69 18.77
CA SER A 131 -49.34 20.15 19.78
C SER A 131 -50.17 21.33 19.23
N ASP A 132 -51.00 21.94 20.07
CA ASP A 132 -51.74 23.16 19.68
C ASP A 132 -50.81 24.37 19.46
N ASP A 133 -49.64 24.36 20.08
CA ASP A 133 -48.66 25.45 20.10
C ASP A 133 -47.29 25.06 19.53
N GLU A 134 -47.14 23.86 18.96
CA GLU A 134 -45.86 23.39 18.42
C GLU A 134 -46.00 22.79 17.02
N HIS A 135 -45.22 23.32 16.08
CA HIS A 135 -45.23 22.91 14.68
C HIS A 135 -43.81 22.79 14.12
N HIS A 136 -43.57 21.78 13.28
CA HIS A 136 -42.39 21.71 12.41
C HIS A 136 -42.78 22.16 11.00
N PHE A 137 -42.17 23.26 10.53
CA PHE A 137 -42.25 23.72 9.15
C PHE A 137 -41.07 23.20 8.35
N ILE A 138 -41.37 22.39 7.34
CA ILE A 138 -40.40 21.75 6.46
C ILE A 138 -40.41 22.50 5.11
N LEU A 139 -39.23 22.87 4.64
CA LEU A 139 -38.99 23.52 3.36
C LEU A 139 -37.98 22.70 2.54
N ALA A 140 -38.39 22.28 1.34
CA ALA A 140 -37.52 21.64 0.35
C ALA A 140 -37.53 22.47 -0.94
N ILE A 141 -36.35 22.82 -1.46
CA ILE A 141 -36.19 23.58 -2.70
C ILE A 141 -35.09 22.93 -3.55
N HIS A 142 -35.31 22.74 -4.84
CA HIS A 142 -34.25 22.24 -5.71
C HIS A 142 -33.16 23.32 -5.91
N HIS A 143 -31.88 22.93 -5.83
CA HIS A 143 -30.73 23.85 -5.91
C HIS A 143 -30.62 24.57 -7.27
N ILE A 144 -31.32 24.11 -8.32
CA ILE A 144 -31.35 24.78 -9.63
C ILE A 144 -32.11 26.13 -9.62
N ILE A 145 -33.02 26.33 -8.67
CA ILE A 145 -33.80 27.57 -8.52
C ILE A 145 -33.42 28.41 -7.29
N SER A 146 -32.44 27.96 -6.50
CA SER A 146 -32.06 28.60 -5.24
C SER A 146 -30.64 28.21 -4.83
N ASP A 147 -29.99 29.01 -4.00
CA ASP A 147 -28.69 28.73 -3.39
C ASP A 147 -28.69 29.10 -1.89
N GLY A 148 -27.57 28.87 -1.21
CA GLY A 148 -27.45 29.20 0.22
C GLY A 148 -27.74 30.68 0.54
N TRP A 149 -27.36 31.60 -0.35
CA TRP A 149 -27.68 33.02 -0.20
C TRP A 149 -29.18 33.28 -0.40
N SER A 150 -29.79 32.65 -1.40
CA SER A 150 -31.22 32.74 -1.70
C SER A 150 -32.09 32.24 -0.56
N LEU A 151 -31.65 31.22 0.20
CA LEU A 151 -32.34 30.81 1.43
C LEU A 151 -32.36 31.93 2.48
N GLY A 152 -31.26 32.67 2.63
CA GLY A 152 -31.22 33.85 3.50
C GLY A 152 -32.21 34.94 3.07
N VAL A 153 -32.28 35.21 1.76
CA VAL A 153 -33.27 36.13 1.17
C VAL A 153 -34.70 35.61 1.42
N PHE A 154 -34.95 34.34 1.14
CA PHE A 154 -36.24 33.68 1.33
C PHE A 154 -36.73 33.86 2.77
N PHE A 155 -35.93 33.51 3.79
CA PHE A 155 -36.36 33.60 5.19
C PHE A 155 -36.52 35.04 5.68
N LYS A 156 -35.67 35.97 5.21
CA LYS A 156 -35.81 37.39 5.53
C LYS A 156 -37.14 37.95 5.01
N GLU A 157 -37.46 37.68 3.74
CA GLU A 157 -38.71 38.14 3.13
C GLU A 157 -39.93 37.39 3.69
N PHE A 158 -39.79 36.09 3.98
CA PHE A 158 -40.81 35.26 4.62
C PHE A 158 -41.24 35.86 5.97
N GLY A 159 -40.28 36.19 6.85
CA GLY A 159 -40.59 36.78 8.15
C GLY A 159 -41.29 38.14 8.06
N ALA A 160 -40.85 38.98 7.11
CA ALA A 160 -41.46 40.29 6.85
C ALA A 160 -42.91 40.15 6.34
N LEU A 161 -43.14 39.26 5.37
CA LEU A 161 -44.46 39.02 4.79
C LEU A 161 -45.43 38.41 5.81
N TYR A 162 -45.01 37.38 6.54
CA TYR A 162 -45.86 36.78 7.58
C TYR A 162 -46.27 37.81 8.62
N THR A 163 -45.33 38.64 9.08
CA THR A 163 -45.61 39.69 10.08
C THR A 163 -46.63 40.71 9.57
N SER A 164 -46.49 41.22 8.34
CA SER A 164 -47.43 42.16 7.76
C SER A 164 -48.82 41.53 7.52
N LEU A 165 -48.87 40.32 6.95
CA LEU A 165 -50.11 39.63 6.64
C LEU A 165 -50.87 39.22 7.91
N ALA A 166 -50.17 38.78 8.96
CA ALA A 166 -50.77 38.44 10.26
C ALA A 166 -51.45 39.66 10.92
N GLN A 167 -50.95 40.87 10.63
CA GLN A 167 -51.53 42.13 11.09
C GLN A 167 -52.57 42.72 10.11
N GLY A 168 -52.89 42.01 9.02
CA GLY A 168 -53.82 42.49 7.98
C GLY A 168 -53.28 43.64 7.13
N GLN A 169 -51.96 43.84 7.10
CA GLN A 169 -51.29 44.88 6.32
C GLN A 169 -50.81 44.34 4.96
N ALA A 170 -50.76 45.21 3.95
CA ALA A 170 -50.18 44.88 2.66
C ALA A 170 -48.65 44.70 2.76
N SER A 171 -48.06 43.96 1.81
CA SER A 171 -46.60 43.76 1.75
C SER A 171 -45.85 45.09 1.62
N ALA A 172 -44.79 45.26 2.41
CA ALA A 172 -43.91 46.42 2.38
C ALA A 172 -42.65 46.21 1.52
N LEU A 173 -42.53 45.09 0.79
CA LEU A 173 -41.34 44.77 0.00
C LEU A 173 -41.30 45.57 -1.32
N PRO A 174 -40.20 46.27 -1.65
CA PRO A 174 -40.07 47.04 -2.90
C PRO A 174 -40.04 46.12 -4.12
N GLU A 175 -40.47 46.59 -5.29
CA GLU A 175 -40.37 45.82 -6.54
C GLU A 175 -38.90 45.47 -6.85
N LEU A 176 -38.66 44.24 -7.34
CA LEU A 176 -37.33 43.80 -7.72
C LEU A 176 -36.92 44.44 -9.06
N PRO A 177 -35.70 45.00 -9.17
CA PRO A 177 -35.27 45.69 -10.38
C PRO A 177 -35.06 44.73 -11.57
N ILE A 178 -34.75 43.46 -11.29
CA ILE A 178 -34.54 42.38 -12.26
C ILE A 178 -35.18 41.08 -11.75
N GLN A 179 -35.27 40.08 -12.60
CA GLN A 179 -35.62 38.68 -12.27
C GLN A 179 -34.45 37.75 -12.63
N TYR A 180 -34.44 36.51 -12.11
CA TYR A 180 -33.30 35.60 -12.35
C TYR A 180 -33.08 35.30 -13.84
N ALA A 181 -34.17 35.18 -14.63
CA ALA A 181 -34.06 34.98 -16.06
C ALA A 181 -33.37 36.15 -16.79
N ASP A 182 -33.47 37.38 -16.27
CA ASP A 182 -32.74 38.53 -16.81
C ASP A 182 -31.23 38.36 -16.62
N PHE A 183 -30.81 37.89 -15.45
CA PHE A 183 -29.42 37.55 -15.16
C PHE A 183 -28.91 36.43 -16.07
N ALA A 184 -29.69 35.35 -16.25
CA ALA A 184 -29.29 34.23 -17.10
C ALA A 184 -29.05 34.65 -18.56
N CYS A 185 -29.95 35.47 -19.13
CA CYS A 185 -29.76 36.03 -20.47
C CYS A 185 -28.52 36.92 -20.54
N TRP A 186 -28.40 37.88 -19.62
CA TRP A 186 -27.27 38.79 -19.59
C TRP A 186 -25.93 38.06 -19.45
N GLN A 187 -25.87 37.03 -18.60
CA GLN A 187 -24.65 36.23 -18.39
C GLN A 187 -24.22 35.52 -19.68
N ARG A 188 -25.17 34.96 -20.44
CA ARG A 188 -24.88 34.27 -21.71
C ARG A 188 -24.33 35.22 -22.76
N ASP A 189 -24.88 36.43 -22.85
CA ASP A 189 -24.44 37.43 -23.82
C ASP A 189 -23.07 38.01 -23.42
N TRP A 190 -22.91 38.38 -22.14
CA TRP A 190 -21.71 39.04 -21.64
C TRP A 190 -20.50 38.11 -21.55
N LEU A 191 -20.69 36.86 -21.09
CA LEU A 191 -19.60 35.88 -20.96
C LEU A 191 -19.38 35.13 -22.29
N SER A 192 -19.03 35.88 -23.33
CA SER A 192 -18.77 35.37 -24.67
C SER A 192 -17.54 36.06 -25.30
N GLY A 193 -17.02 35.47 -26.38
CA GLY A 193 -15.85 35.99 -27.11
C GLY A 193 -14.64 36.27 -26.21
N GLU A 194 -14.03 37.45 -26.36
CA GLU A 194 -12.81 37.84 -25.64
C GLU A 194 -12.93 37.81 -24.11
N VAL A 195 -14.13 38.03 -23.56
CA VAL A 195 -14.36 38.00 -22.11
C VAL A 195 -14.23 36.57 -21.59
N LEU A 196 -14.87 35.62 -22.28
CA LEU A 196 -14.77 34.20 -21.95
C LEU A 196 -13.33 33.70 -22.10
N ASP A 197 -12.65 34.05 -23.20
CA ASP A 197 -11.27 33.61 -23.45
C ASP A 197 -10.31 34.12 -22.37
N ARG A 198 -10.47 35.38 -21.92
CA ARG A 198 -9.65 35.95 -20.85
C ARG A 198 -9.84 35.20 -19.52
N GLN A 199 -11.10 34.98 -19.14
CA GLN A 199 -11.48 34.23 -17.95
C GLN A 199 -10.91 32.80 -17.99
N LEU A 200 -11.09 32.11 -19.11
CA LEU A 200 -10.65 30.74 -19.34
C LEU A 200 -9.13 30.59 -19.31
N ASN A 201 -8.40 31.51 -19.95
CA ASN A 201 -6.95 31.47 -20.01
C ASN A 201 -6.31 31.63 -18.62
N PHE A 202 -6.87 32.51 -17.77
CA PHE A 202 -6.41 32.64 -16.38
C PHE A 202 -6.55 31.29 -15.64
N TRP A 203 -7.72 30.67 -15.69
CA TRP A 203 -7.98 29.43 -14.97
C TRP A 203 -7.18 28.24 -15.50
N LYS A 204 -6.96 28.14 -16.82
CA LYS A 204 -6.04 27.15 -17.40
C LYS A 204 -4.66 27.28 -16.80
N GLN A 205 -4.08 28.48 -16.80
CA GLN A 205 -2.76 28.72 -16.22
C GLN A 205 -2.69 28.34 -14.73
N GLN A 206 -3.75 28.54 -13.95
CA GLN A 206 -3.76 28.18 -12.53
C GLN A 206 -3.72 26.67 -12.29
N VAL A 207 -4.30 25.86 -13.18
CA VAL A 207 -4.48 24.42 -12.94
C VAL A 207 -3.60 23.53 -13.81
N THR A 208 -3.06 23.99 -14.95
CA THR A 208 -2.34 23.12 -15.91
C THR A 208 -1.21 22.32 -15.28
N ASP A 209 -0.37 22.96 -14.45
CA ASP A 209 0.81 22.32 -13.85
C ASP A 209 0.52 21.65 -12.49
N ALA A 210 -0.72 21.71 -12.01
CA ALA A 210 -1.12 21.13 -10.74
C ALA A 210 -1.62 19.69 -10.91
N PRO A 211 -1.24 18.75 -10.02
CA PRO A 211 -1.84 17.42 -9.97
C PRO A 211 -3.36 17.52 -9.86
N LYS A 212 -4.07 16.71 -10.65
CA LYS A 212 -5.55 16.67 -10.65
C LYS A 212 -6.13 15.77 -9.57
N VAL A 213 -5.26 14.99 -8.92
CA VAL A 213 -5.59 14.04 -7.87
C VAL A 213 -4.75 14.36 -6.64
N LEU A 214 -5.45 14.51 -5.51
CA LEU A 214 -4.87 14.58 -4.19
C LEU A 214 -4.80 13.17 -3.59
N ASP A 215 -3.59 12.73 -3.28
CA ASP A 215 -3.30 11.39 -2.77
C ASP A 215 -3.42 11.34 -1.25
N LEU A 216 -4.62 11.65 -0.74
CA LEU A 216 -4.88 11.55 0.70
C LEU A 216 -4.72 10.10 1.19
N PRO A 217 -4.02 9.88 2.32
CA PRO A 217 -3.94 8.55 2.91
C PRO A 217 -5.29 8.14 3.46
N THR A 218 -5.88 7.10 2.86
CA THR A 218 -7.19 6.56 3.25
C THR A 218 -7.05 5.35 4.16
N ASP A 219 -8.07 5.11 4.98
CA ASP A 219 -8.19 3.91 5.81
C ASP A 219 -8.70 2.72 5.01
N TYR A 220 -9.59 2.98 4.05
CA TYR A 220 -10.24 1.98 3.21
C TYR A 220 -9.89 2.18 1.73
N PRO A 221 -9.91 1.10 0.93
CA PRO A 221 -9.71 1.21 -0.51
C PRO A 221 -10.85 2.01 -1.14
N ARG A 222 -10.50 2.91 -2.07
CA ARG A 222 -11.48 3.72 -2.79
C ARG A 222 -12.40 2.83 -3.66
N PRO A 223 -13.74 2.97 -3.55
CA PRO A 223 -14.66 2.31 -4.46
C PRO A 223 -14.50 2.77 -5.91
N ALA A 224 -14.80 1.89 -6.88
CA ALA A 224 -14.73 2.24 -8.31
C ALA A 224 -15.74 3.32 -8.74
N THR A 225 -16.83 3.50 -7.97
CA THR A 225 -17.84 4.53 -8.19
C THR A 225 -18.16 5.20 -6.85
N GLN A 226 -18.26 6.53 -6.84
CA GLN A 226 -18.59 7.30 -5.64
C GLN A 226 -20.00 6.98 -5.12
N THR A 227 -20.13 6.64 -3.83
CA THR A 227 -21.41 6.31 -3.18
C THR A 227 -22.08 7.50 -2.48
N TYR A 228 -21.35 8.62 -2.33
CA TYR A 228 -21.75 9.84 -1.62
C TYR A 228 -22.03 9.68 -0.12
N LYS A 229 -21.72 8.54 0.50
CA LYS A 229 -21.84 8.36 1.95
C LYS A 229 -20.87 9.28 2.70
N GLY A 230 -21.36 9.98 3.72
CA GLY A 230 -20.53 10.89 4.48
C GLY A 230 -20.92 11.01 5.95
N ALA A 231 -19.97 11.47 6.74
CA ALA A 231 -20.17 11.79 8.14
C ALA A 231 -19.50 13.13 8.49
N ARG A 232 -19.76 13.65 9.69
CA ARG A 232 -19.26 14.95 10.15
C ARG A 232 -18.57 14.83 11.50
N HIS A 233 -17.40 15.44 11.61
CA HIS A 233 -16.70 15.67 12.87
C HIS A 233 -16.71 17.17 13.18
N ARG A 234 -17.22 17.55 14.35
CA ARG A 234 -17.35 18.96 14.76
C ARG A 234 -16.02 19.48 15.29
N ILE A 235 -15.67 20.71 14.91
CA ILE A 235 -14.55 21.44 15.48
C ILE A 235 -15.03 22.72 16.16
N GLU A 236 -14.35 23.10 17.24
CA GLU A 236 -14.56 24.35 17.95
C GLU A 236 -13.21 25.00 18.23
N LEU A 237 -13.07 26.26 17.84
CA LEU A 237 -11.87 27.06 18.05
C LEU A 237 -12.23 28.22 18.98
N PRO A 238 -11.54 28.37 20.12
CA PRO A 238 -11.89 29.37 21.11
C PRO A 238 -11.75 30.79 20.57
N GLY A 239 -12.54 31.72 21.12
CA GLY A 239 -12.53 33.13 20.71
C GLY A 239 -11.15 33.79 20.76
N SER A 240 -10.28 33.38 21.70
CA SER A 240 -8.89 33.84 21.77
C SER A 240 -8.09 33.47 20.51
N LEU A 241 -8.22 32.23 20.03
CA LEU A 241 -7.55 31.74 18.82
C LEU A 241 -8.07 32.50 17.59
N ARG A 242 -9.39 32.68 17.48
CA ARG A 242 -10.02 33.48 16.42
C ARG A 242 -9.48 34.92 16.38
N MET A 243 -9.37 35.58 17.54
CA MET A 243 -8.84 36.93 17.63
C MET A 243 -7.38 37.01 17.21
N ALA A 244 -6.57 36.04 17.60
CA ALA A 244 -5.16 35.96 17.21
C ALA A 244 -5.00 35.72 15.70
N LEU A 245 -5.76 34.79 15.11
CA LEU A 245 -5.80 34.56 13.66
C LEU A 245 -6.25 35.81 12.89
N SER A 246 -7.25 36.53 13.41
CA SER A 246 -7.72 37.79 12.82
C SER A 246 -6.62 38.86 12.87
N THR A 247 -5.88 38.94 13.97
CA THR A 247 -4.76 39.88 14.14
C THR A 247 -3.63 39.57 13.16
N LEU A 248 -3.27 38.30 13.00
CA LEU A 248 -2.29 37.86 12.00
C LEU A 248 -2.76 38.24 10.58
N SER A 249 -4.01 37.93 10.25
CA SER A 249 -4.58 38.22 8.93
C SER A 249 -4.51 39.74 8.62
N GLN A 250 -4.89 40.58 9.58
CA GLN A 250 -4.81 42.04 9.44
C GLN A 250 -3.37 42.54 9.23
N ARG A 251 -2.39 41.98 9.95
CA ARG A 251 -0.97 42.34 9.78
C ARG A 251 -0.44 41.98 8.39
N GLU A 252 -0.89 40.86 7.83
CA GLU A 252 -0.46 40.40 6.49
C GLU A 252 -1.33 40.96 5.35
N ASN A 253 -2.27 41.86 5.64
CA ASN A 253 -3.25 42.36 4.68
C ASN A 253 -4.01 41.22 3.98
N SER A 254 -4.33 40.16 4.71
CA SER A 254 -5.11 39.01 4.27
C SER A 254 -6.43 38.93 5.04
N THR A 255 -7.34 38.08 4.56
CA THR A 255 -8.59 37.77 5.28
C THR A 255 -8.41 36.52 6.14
N ILE A 256 -9.26 36.35 7.15
CA ILE A 256 -9.28 35.12 7.96
C ILE A 256 -9.53 33.87 7.09
N PHE A 257 -10.31 33.98 6.02
CA PHE A 257 -10.48 32.94 5.00
C PHE A 257 -9.13 32.52 4.41
N MET A 258 -8.32 33.48 3.95
CA MET A 258 -7.00 33.20 3.35
C MET A 258 -6.05 32.54 4.36
N THR A 259 -6.08 32.99 5.62
CA THR A 259 -5.26 32.42 6.70
C THR A 259 -5.65 30.97 7.01
N LEU A 260 -6.94 30.69 7.15
CA LEU A 260 -7.43 29.32 7.39
C LEU A 260 -7.21 28.41 6.19
N LEU A 261 -7.38 28.91 4.96
CA LEU A 261 -7.08 28.18 3.73
C LEU A 261 -5.58 27.85 3.62
N ALA A 262 -4.70 28.80 3.98
CA ALA A 262 -3.25 28.55 4.02
C ALA A 262 -2.92 27.46 5.05
N ALA A 263 -3.50 27.51 6.25
CA ALA A 263 -3.33 26.46 7.26
C ALA A 263 -3.86 25.10 6.78
N PHE A 264 -5.01 25.07 6.10
CA PHE A 264 -5.57 23.85 5.53
C PHE A 264 -4.68 23.27 4.43
N ASN A 265 -4.11 24.10 3.56
CA ASN A 265 -3.11 23.67 2.59
C ASN A 265 -1.87 23.07 3.25
N VAL A 266 -1.38 23.65 4.35
CA VAL A 266 -0.26 23.09 5.12
C VAL A 266 -0.64 21.72 5.71
N LEU A 267 -1.82 21.59 6.30
CA LEU A 267 -2.32 20.30 6.80
C LEU A 267 -2.33 19.24 5.70
N LEU A 268 -2.93 19.54 4.55
CA LEU A 268 -3.00 18.60 3.42
C LEU A 268 -1.61 18.26 2.88
N TYR A 269 -0.71 19.24 2.77
CA TYR A 269 0.68 19.00 2.38
C TYR A 269 1.40 18.06 3.34
N ARG A 270 1.19 18.20 4.66
CA ARG A 270 1.82 17.32 5.65
C ARG A 270 1.26 15.90 5.67
N TYR A 271 0.09 15.69 5.09
CA TYR A 271 -0.53 14.37 4.94
C TYR A 271 -0.22 13.69 3.60
N THR A 272 0.11 14.46 2.56
CA THR A 272 0.25 13.96 1.18
C THR A 272 1.65 14.13 0.61
N GLU A 273 2.48 14.98 1.22
CA GLU A 273 3.74 15.50 0.69
C GLU A 273 3.63 16.23 -0.67
N GLN A 274 2.41 16.47 -1.17
CA GLN A 274 2.17 17.14 -2.45
C GLN A 274 2.31 18.66 -2.29
N GLN A 275 3.27 19.26 -3.01
CA GLN A 275 3.56 20.69 -2.95
C GLN A 275 2.59 21.57 -3.75
N SER A 276 1.74 20.96 -4.57
CA SER A 276 0.70 21.62 -5.36
C SER A 276 -0.63 20.95 -5.06
N ILE A 277 -1.55 21.72 -4.49
CA ILE A 277 -2.83 21.23 -3.98
C ILE A 277 -3.96 22.07 -4.59
N LEU A 278 -4.96 21.41 -5.14
CA LEU A 278 -6.17 22.06 -5.65
C LEU A 278 -7.30 21.91 -4.62
N VAL A 279 -7.81 23.03 -4.12
CA VAL A 279 -8.90 23.09 -3.14
C VAL A 279 -10.10 23.79 -3.76
N GLY A 280 -11.25 23.13 -3.77
CA GLY A 280 -12.50 23.76 -4.18
C GLY A 280 -12.98 24.75 -3.12
N THR A 281 -13.55 25.88 -3.53
CA THR A 281 -14.25 26.79 -2.62
C THR A 281 -15.55 27.32 -3.25
N PRO A 282 -16.69 27.26 -2.55
CA PRO A 282 -17.92 27.83 -3.04
C PRO A 282 -17.89 29.36 -2.87
N ILE A 283 -18.45 30.06 -3.86
CA ILE A 283 -18.67 31.51 -3.81
C ILE A 283 -20.14 31.83 -4.10
N ALA A 284 -20.64 32.93 -3.53
CA ALA A 284 -22.00 33.39 -3.78
C ALA A 284 -22.17 33.93 -5.22
N ASN A 285 -21.08 34.43 -5.83
CA ASN A 285 -21.05 34.99 -7.19
C ASN A 285 -22.10 36.11 -7.43
N ARG A 286 -22.31 36.97 -6.42
CA ARG A 286 -23.24 38.10 -6.45
C ARG A 286 -22.46 39.41 -6.42
N THR A 287 -21.82 39.74 -7.53
CA THR A 287 -20.96 40.93 -7.69
C THR A 287 -21.74 42.20 -8.03
N TYR A 288 -23.04 42.08 -8.32
CA TYR A 288 -23.92 43.19 -8.69
C TYR A 288 -25.00 43.41 -7.62
N ALA A 289 -25.21 44.65 -7.20
CA ALA A 289 -26.15 45.01 -6.13
C ALA A 289 -27.58 44.54 -6.41
N GLU A 290 -28.00 44.55 -7.69
CA GLU A 290 -29.32 44.12 -8.13
C GLU A 290 -29.54 42.61 -7.96
N THR A 291 -28.48 41.82 -7.76
CA THR A 291 -28.58 40.37 -7.51
C THR A 291 -28.71 40.02 -6.04
N GLU A 292 -28.38 40.92 -5.10
CA GLU A 292 -28.33 40.60 -3.66
C GLU A 292 -29.70 40.17 -3.09
N GLY A 293 -30.78 40.77 -3.58
CA GLY A 293 -32.16 40.51 -3.17
C GLY A 293 -32.89 39.43 -3.98
N GLN A 294 -32.20 38.75 -4.91
CA GLN A 294 -32.82 37.80 -5.83
C GLN A 294 -32.78 36.36 -5.29
N ILE A 295 -33.85 35.60 -5.53
CA ILE A 295 -33.82 34.14 -5.40
C ILE A 295 -33.45 33.51 -6.74
N GLY A 296 -32.45 32.64 -6.73
CA GLY A 296 -31.96 31.93 -7.91
C GLY A 296 -30.61 31.25 -7.66
N PHE A 297 -30.13 30.47 -8.61
CA PHE A 297 -28.85 29.75 -8.47
C PHE A 297 -27.69 30.58 -9.01
N PHE A 298 -27.03 31.36 -8.14
CA PHE A 298 -25.86 32.18 -8.50
C PHE A 298 -24.55 31.50 -8.13
N ALA A 299 -24.58 30.63 -7.12
CA ALA A 299 -23.38 29.97 -6.59
C ALA A 299 -22.48 29.39 -7.69
N ASN A 300 -21.18 29.59 -7.50
CA ASN A 300 -20.13 29.04 -8.36
C ASN A 300 -19.04 28.40 -7.48
N THR A 301 -18.18 27.59 -8.08
CA THR A 301 -17.04 26.97 -7.39
C THR A 301 -15.73 27.42 -8.03
N LEU A 302 -14.81 27.91 -7.21
CA LEU A 302 -13.46 28.27 -7.64
C LEU A 302 -12.49 27.15 -7.24
N VAL A 303 -11.48 26.91 -8.08
CA VAL A 303 -10.41 25.93 -7.81
C VAL A 303 -9.16 26.68 -7.38
N LEU A 304 -8.90 26.72 -6.08
CA LEU A 304 -7.79 27.47 -5.51
C LEU A 304 -6.53 26.59 -5.49
N HIS A 305 -5.48 27.04 -6.17
CA HIS A 305 -4.20 26.35 -6.23
C HIS A 305 -3.30 26.80 -5.05
N GLY A 306 -3.12 25.91 -4.08
CA GLY A 306 -2.11 26.05 -3.02
C GLY A 306 -0.74 25.60 -3.52
N ASN A 307 0.18 26.54 -3.70
CA ASN A 307 1.57 26.27 -4.08
C ASN A 307 2.52 26.40 -2.86
N LEU A 308 2.93 25.25 -2.34
CA LEU A 308 3.80 25.10 -1.18
C LEU A 308 5.27 24.80 -1.58
N SER A 309 5.61 24.91 -2.86
CA SER A 309 6.96 24.64 -3.36
C SER A 309 8.01 25.54 -2.69
N GLY A 310 9.19 24.96 -2.45
CA GLY A 310 10.33 25.65 -1.83
C GLY A 310 10.25 25.76 -0.30
N ASN A 311 9.32 25.07 0.37
CA ASN A 311 9.14 25.11 1.82
C ASN A 311 9.09 26.55 2.36
N PRO A 312 8.11 27.37 1.96
CA PRO A 312 8.01 28.75 2.41
C PRO A 312 7.80 28.84 3.93
N THR A 313 8.07 30.00 4.50
CA THR A 313 7.51 30.37 5.81
C THR A 313 5.98 30.44 5.73
N PHE A 314 5.27 30.32 6.85
CA PHE A 314 3.82 30.46 6.81
C PHE A 314 3.38 31.83 6.28
N ARG A 315 4.10 32.89 6.64
CA ARG A 315 3.85 34.26 6.12
C ARG A 315 3.97 34.34 4.61
N GLU A 316 5.03 33.77 4.03
CA GLU A 316 5.21 33.74 2.58
C GLU A 316 4.10 32.93 1.89
N LEU A 317 3.71 31.79 2.45
CA LEU A 317 2.59 31.01 1.95
C LEU A 317 1.27 31.79 1.99
N LEU A 318 1.00 32.50 3.11
CA LEU A 318 -0.18 33.36 3.23
C LEU A 318 -0.18 34.47 2.18
N GLY A 319 0.99 35.05 1.88
CA GLY A 319 1.16 35.98 0.77
C GLY A 319 0.78 35.38 -0.58
N ARG A 320 1.27 34.17 -0.88
CA ARG A 320 0.90 33.43 -2.11
C ARG A 320 -0.59 33.13 -2.19
N VAL A 321 -1.18 32.65 -1.09
CA VAL A 321 -2.62 32.35 -1.02
C VAL A 321 -3.45 33.61 -1.22
N ARG A 322 -3.03 34.75 -0.66
CA ARG A 322 -3.68 36.04 -0.88
C ARG A 322 -3.68 36.44 -2.35
N GLU A 323 -2.52 36.39 -3.01
CA GLU A 323 -2.39 36.73 -4.45
C GLU A 323 -3.25 35.82 -5.32
N MET A 324 -3.19 34.51 -5.09
CA MET A 324 -4.00 33.52 -5.79
C MET A 324 -5.50 33.76 -5.57
N ALA A 325 -5.95 33.97 -4.33
CA ALA A 325 -7.35 34.22 -4.01
C ALA A 325 -7.88 35.52 -4.65
N MET A 326 -7.07 36.59 -4.66
CA MET A 326 -7.45 37.84 -5.34
C MET A 326 -7.55 37.66 -6.87
N GLY A 327 -6.62 36.92 -7.47
CA GLY A 327 -6.70 36.54 -8.88
C GLY A 327 -7.95 35.72 -9.20
N ALA A 328 -8.25 34.73 -8.36
CA ALA A 328 -9.46 33.92 -8.45
C ALA A 328 -10.74 34.76 -8.36
N TYR A 329 -10.82 35.71 -7.41
CA TYR A 329 -11.98 36.60 -7.27
C TYR A 329 -12.15 37.58 -8.45
N ALA A 330 -11.06 38.03 -9.06
CA ALA A 330 -11.11 38.84 -10.28
C ALA A 330 -11.64 38.05 -11.50
N HIS A 331 -11.58 36.71 -11.44
CA HIS A 331 -12.00 35.80 -12.50
C HIS A 331 -13.13 34.85 -12.08
N GLN A 332 -13.92 35.27 -11.08
CA GLN A 332 -14.90 34.40 -10.42
C GLN A 332 -16.14 34.10 -11.26
N ASP A 333 -16.32 34.85 -12.35
CA ASP A 333 -17.48 34.74 -13.23
C ASP A 333 -17.42 33.50 -14.15
N LEU A 334 -16.24 32.88 -14.33
CA LEU A 334 -16.12 31.64 -15.11
C LEU A 334 -16.80 30.49 -14.37
N PRO A 335 -17.82 29.83 -14.95
CA PRO A 335 -18.43 28.66 -14.36
C PRO A 335 -17.41 27.51 -14.31
N PHE A 336 -17.34 26.82 -13.16
CA PHE A 336 -16.44 25.68 -12.95
C PHE A 336 -16.53 24.64 -14.07
N GLU A 337 -17.73 24.38 -14.57
CA GLU A 337 -17.96 23.36 -15.58
C GLU A 337 -17.38 23.73 -16.93
N ARG A 338 -17.37 25.02 -17.28
CA ARG A 338 -16.73 25.50 -18.51
C ARG A 338 -15.24 25.25 -18.48
N LEU A 339 -14.62 25.38 -17.29
CA LEU A 339 -13.22 25.01 -17.09
C LEU A 339 -13.01 23.48 -17.26
N VAL A 340 -13.88 22.65 -16.67
CA VAL A 340 -13.78 21.19 -16.79
C VAL A 340 -13.99 20.72 -18.24
N GLU A 341 -14.99 21.25 -18.95
CA GLU A 341 -15.27 20.96 -20.36
C GLU A 341 -14.05 21.27 -21.24
N GLU A 342 -13.45 22.44 -21.03
CA GLU A 342 -12.33 22.91 -21.82
C GLU A 342 -11.03 22.12 -21.54
N LEU A 343 -10.82 21.67 -20.31
CA LEU A 343 -9.63 20.89 -19.95
C LEU A 343 -9.68 19.44 -20.46
N GLN A 344 -10.84 18.97 -20.95
CA GLN A 344 -11.04 17.62 -21.51
C GLN A 344 -10.46 16.50 -20.61
N LEU A 345 -10.66 16.63 -19.30
CA LEU A 345 -10.14 15.66 -18.33
C LEU A 345 -10.77 14.28 -18.55
N GLU A 346 -9.98 13.23 -18.38
CA GLU A 346 -10.50 11.87 -18.31
C GLU A 346 -11.55 11.75 -17.20
N ARG A 347 -12.69 11.12 -17.52
CA ARG A 347 -13.78 10.95 -16.54
C ARG A 347 -13.44 9.81 -15.59
N ASP A 348 -13.30 10.14 -14.32
CA ASP A 348 -13.20 9.18 -13.22
C ASP A 348 -14.51 9.18 -12.43
N LEU A 349 -15.20 8.03 -12.36
CA LEU A 349 -16.46 7.89 -11.62
C LEU A 349 -16.26 7.79 -10.10
N ALA A 350 -15.01 7.61 -9.65
CA ALA A 350 -14.65 7.49 -8.25
C ALA A 350 -14.24 8.83 -7.59
N ARG A 351 -14.09 9.90 -8.38
CA ARG A 351 -13.54 11.18 -7.93
C ARG A 351 -14.27 12.39 -8.52
N ASN A 352 -14.36 13.46 -7.74
CA ASN A 352 -14.73 14.76 -8.27
C ASN A 352 -13.60 15.31 -9.18
N PRO A 353 -13.93 15.89 -10.36
CA PRO A 353 -12.94 16.47 -11.26
C PRO A 353 -12.15 17.63 -10.63
N LEU A 354 -10.87 17.75 -10.99
CA LEU A 354 -9.91 18.78 -10.58
C LEU A 354 -9.52 18.82 -9.10
N PHE A 355 -10.45 18.60 -8.17
CA PHE A 355 -10.17 18.63 -6.73
C PHE A 355 -11.04 17.64 -5.98
N GLN A 356 -10.50 17.08 -4.90
CA GLN A 356 -11.19 16.12 -4.05
C GLN A 356 -11.51 16.68 -2.66
N VAL A 357 -10.99 17.86 -2.36
CA VAL A 357 -11.17 18.54 -1.07
C VAL A 357 -11.77 19.93 -1.23
N MET A 358 -12.65 20.31 -0.30
CA MET A 358 -13.31 21.61 -0.32
C MET A 358 -13.08 22.38 0.99
N PHE A 359 -12.89 23.69 0.88
CA PHE A 359 -12.80 24.59 2.02
C PHE A 359 -13.84 25.72 1.90
N SER A 360 -14.61 25.94 2.96
CA SER A 360 -15.57 27.04 3.02
C SER A 360 -15.50 27.76 4.37
N LEU A 361 -15.65 29.09 4.31
CA LEU A 361 -15.85 29.93 5.48
C LEU A 361 -17.21 30.64 5.32
N GLN A 362 -18.19 30.25 6.13
CA GLN A 362 -19.53 30.81 6.11
C GLN A 362 -19.57 32.12 6.92
N ASN A 363 -19.47 33.23 6.20
CA ASN A 363 -19.53 34.59 6.77
C ASN A 363 -20.88 35.29 6.57
N ALA A 364 -21.83 34.64 5.87
CA ALA A 364 -23.15 35.20 5.62
C ALA A 364 -24.05 34.98 6.85
N PRO A 365 -24.55 36.05 7.50
CA PRO A 365 -25.51 35.90 8.59
C PRO A 365 -26.83 35.39 8.02
N ILE A 366 -27.19 34.13 8.33
CA ILE A 366 -28.59 33.70 8.24
C ILE A 366 -29.30 34.44 9.37
N ALA A 367 -29.97 35.54 9.04
CA ALA A 367 -30.79 36.24 10.02
C ALA A 367 -31.78 35.22 10.60
N PRO A 368 -31.90 35.11 11.95
CA PRO A 368 -32.87 34.20 12.52
C PRO A 368 -34.25 34.54 11.98
N LEU A 369 -34.97 33.53 11.48
CA LEU A 369 -36.34 33.72 11.04
C LEU A 369 -37.14 34.22 12.25
N LYS A 370 -37.65 35.45 12.16
CA LYS A 370 -38.48 36.05 13.20
C LYS A 370 -39.90 36.13 12.69
N LEU A 371 -40.81 35.50 13.42
CA LEU A 371 -42.25 35.57 13.19
C LEU A 371 -42.86 36.22 14.43
N HIS A 372 -43.76 37.18 14.24
CA HIS A 372 -44.42 37.87 15.35
C HIS A 372 -45.10 36.86 16.29
N ASP A 373 -44.89 37.02 17.60
CA ASP A 373 -45.43 36.17 18.67
C ASP A 373 -45.08 34.67 18.63
N LEU A 374 -44.12 34.25 17.79
CA LEU A 374 -43.63 32.87 17.71
C LEU A 374 -42.15 32.77 18.08
N THR A 375 -41.80 31.72 18.82
CA THR A 375 -40.40 31.29 18.96
C THR A 375 -40.05 30.40 17.79
N VAL A 376 -38.93 30.67 17.13
CA VAL A 376 -38.49 29.94 15.94
C VAL A 376 -37.11 29.36 16.19
N GLU A 377 -36.98 28.04 16.08
CA GLU A 377 -35.72 27.31 16.20
C GLU A 377 -35.46 26.53 14.92
N MET A 378 -34.23 26.54 14.41
CA MET A 378 -33.86 25.68 13.29
C MET A 378 -33.55 24.28 13.81
N VAL A 379 -34.26 23.26 13.31
CA VAL A 379 -34.02 21.87 13.68
C VAL A 379 -32.77 21.38 12.95
N ARG A 380 -31.84 20.77 13.69
CA ARG A 380 -30.62 20.21 13.11
C ARG A 380 -30.95 18.90 12.41
N VAL A 381 -30.74 18.86 11.10
CA VAL A 381 -30.89 17.63 10.30
C VAL A 381 -29.50 17.00 10.11
N ASN A 382 -29.35 15.74 10.48
CA ASN A 382 -28.08 15.01 10.27
C ASN A 382 -27.80 14.88 8.77
N ARG A 383 -26.66 15.40 8.31
CA ARG A 383 -26.18 15.18 6.93
C ARG A 383 -25.31 13.93 6.91
N GLU A 384 -25.81 12.89 6.24
CA GLU A 384 -25.14 11.59 6.06
C GLU A 384 -24.51 11.44 4.67
N THR A 385 -24.36 12.54 3.94
CA THR A 385 -23.86 12.54 2.57
C THR A 385 -22.75 13.56 2.34
N THR A 386 -21.84 13.26 1.43
CA THR A 386 -20.77 14.16 0.95
C THR A 386 -20.45 13.93 -0.52
N ALA A 387 -20.17 15.01 -1.24
CA ALA A 387 -19.72 14.98 -2.63
C ALA A 387 -18.19 14.96 -2.78
N PHE A 388 -17.46 15.15 -1.69
CA PHE A 388 -16.01 15.28 -1.67
C PHE A 388 -15.39 14.27 -0.70
N ASP A 389 -14.11 13.95 -0.90
CA ASP A 389 -13.38 13.07 0.01
C ASP A 389 -13.31 13.70 1.41
N LEU A 390 -13.00 15.00 1.45
CA LEU A 390 -12.94 15.80 2.68
C LEU A 390 -13.38 17.24 2.43
N MET A 391 -14.19 17.79 3.32
CA MET A 391 -14.61 19.18 3.30
C MET A 391 -14.45 19.79 4.69
N LEU A 392 -13.77 20.93 4.77
CA LEU A 392 -13.70 21.73 5.98
C LEU A 392 -14.61 22.96 5.84
N GLU A 393 -15.70 22.96 6.60
CA GLU A 393 -16.62 24.09 6.71
C GLU A 393 -16.39 24.80 8.05
N VAL A 394 -16.13 26.10 8.02
CA VAL A 394 -15.94 26.93 9.22
C VAL A 394 -16.96 28.06 9.21
N ALA A 395 -17.46 28.43 10.38
CA ALA A 395 -18.37 29.56 10.59
C ALA A 395 -17.98 30.32 11.87
N GLU A 396 -18.40 31.58 11.96
CA GLU A 396 -18.20 32.39 13.15
C GLU A 396 -19.45 32.38 14.05
N ASN A 397 -19.24 32.40 15.37
CA ASN A 397 -20.28 32.68 16.35
C ASN A 397 -19.71 33.61 17.45
N PRO A 398 -20.54 34.10 18.40
CA PRO A 398 -20.05 34.97 19.46
C PRO A 398 -18.95 34.36 20.35
N SER A 399 -18.84 33.02 20.42
CA SER A 399 -17.83 32.31 21.23
C SER A 399 -16.51 32.05 20.51
N GLY A 400 -16.42 32.19 19.19
CA GLY A 400 -15.22 31.90 18.40
C GLY A 400 -15.54 31.41 16.98
N LEU A 401 -14.74 30.47 16.50
CA LEU A 401 -15.04 29.74 15.26
C LEU A 401 -15.55 28.35 15.61
N TYR A 402 -16.46 27.84 14.80
CA TYR A 402 -16.89 26.45 14.88
C TYR A 402 -17.04 25.92 13.45
N GLY A 403 -17.02 24.61 13.29
CA GLY A 403 -17.02 24.03 11.96
C GLY A 403 -17.19 22.53 11.95
N TYR A 404 -17.08 21.97 10.76
CA TYR A 404 -17.18 20.53 10.54
C TYR A 404 -16.15 20.09 9.50
N PHE A 405 -15.43 19.02 9.83
CA PHE A 405 -14.86 18.14 8.80
C PHE A 405 -15.98 17.19 8.35
N THR A 406 -16.47 17.39 7.14
CA THR A 406 -17.34 16.42 6.45
C THR A 406 -16.45 15.51 5.61
N TYR A 407 -16.60 14.19 5.72
CA TYR A 407 -15.70 13.23 5.08
C TYR A 407 -16.46 12.04 4.50
N ASN A 408 -15.86 11.42 3.48
CA ASN A 408 -16.41 10.21 2.86
C ASN A 408 -16.09 8.98 3.72
N THR A 409 -17.13 8.31 4.21
CA THR A 409 -17.01 7.14 5.11
C THR A 409 -16.52 5.88 4.39
N ASP A 410 -16.56 5.84 3.06
CA ASP A 410 -15.93 4.77 2.29
C ASP A 410 -14.41 4.91 2.23
N LEU A 411 -13.84 6.03 2.68
CA LEU A 411 -12.41 6.32 2.62
C LEU A 411 -11.78 6.46 4.00
N PHE A 412 -12.47 7.11 4.95
CA PHE A 412 -11.91 7.48 6.25
C PHE A 412 -12.70 6.88 7.40
N ALA A 413 -11.97 6.38 8.40
CA ALA A 413 -12.52 6.05 9.71
C ALA A 413 -12.76 7.34 10.53
N PRO A 414 -13.76 7.38 11.42
CA PRO A 414 -14.05 8.54 12.26
C PRO A 414 -12.82 9.04 13.05
N ASP A 415 -12.07 8.12 13.65
CA ASP A 415 -10.89 8.42 14.47
C ASP A 415 -9.79 9.13 13.66
N THR A 416 -9.67 8.83 12.36
CA THR A 416 -8.70 9.48 11.47
C THR A 416 -9.02 10.95 11.28
N ILE A 417 -10.31 11.28 11.17
CA ILE A 417 -10.78 12.65 11.01
C ILE A 417 -10.71 13.42 12.33
N GLU A 418 -10.99 12.76 13.45
CA GLU A 418 -10.76 13.34 14.78
C GLU A 418 -9.29 13.72 15.00
N ARG A 419 -8.35 12.82 14.68
CA ARG A 419 -6.91 13.13 14.73
C ARG A 419 -6.55 14.30 13.81
N MET A 420 -7.04 14.28 12.56
CA MET A 420 -6.80 15.36 11.60
C MET A 420 -7.33 16.72 12.09
N ALA A 421 -8.48 16.73 12.76
CA ALA A 421 -9.02 17.93 13.38
C ALA A 421 -8.15 18.44 14.53
N GLY A 422 -7.64 17.54 15.38
CA GLY A 422 -6.66 17.85 16.41
C GLY A 422 -5.38 18.45 15.84
N HIS A 423 -4.84 17.85 14.77
CA HIS A 423 -3.67 18.37 14.06
C HIS A 423 -3.91 19.77 13.49
N PHE A 424 -5.09 20.02 12.92
CA PHE A 424 -5.44 21.35 12.43
C PHE A 424 -5.44 22.38 13.57
N HIS A 425 -5.99 22.02 14.74
CA HIS A 425 -5.96 22.89 15.92
C HIS A 425 -4.53 23.20 16.37
N THR A 426 -3.70 22.19 16.59
CA THR A 426 -2.29 22.34 16.99
C THR A 426 -1.49 23.16 15.97
N LEU A 427 -1.73 22.94 14.68
CA LEU A 427 -1.10 23.70 13.61
C LEU A 427 -1.47 25.19 13.67
N LEU A 428 -2.75 25.52 13.90
CA LEU A 428 -3.18 26.92 14.03
C LEU A 428 -2.53 27.63 15.22
N GLU A 429 -2.38 26.96 16.36
CA GLU A 429 -1.69 27.51 17.53
C GLU A 429 -0.22 27.81 17.23
N ASN A 430 0.48 26.88 16.56
CA ASN A 430 1.89 27.04 16.19
C ASN A 430 2.09 28.13 15.13
N ILE A 431 1.20 28.23 14.15
CA ILE A 431 1.20 29.32 13.15
C ILE A 431 1.17 30.70 13.81
N ILE A 432 0.36 30.86 14.85
CA ILE A 432 0.22 32.13 15.56
C ILE A 432 1.47 32.43 16.39
N ALA A 433 2.06 31.41 17.01
CA ALA A 433 3.25 31.53 17.84
C ALA A 433 4.50 31.88 17.01
N THR A 434 4.68 31.22 15.86
CA THR A 434 5.90 31.32 15.03
C THR A 434 5.59 31.44 13.53
N PRO A 435 4.90 32.51 13.06
CA PRO A 435 4.49 32.63 11.65
C PRO A 435 5.65 32.75 10.64
N ASP A 436 6.86 33.06 11.12
CA ASP A 436 8.08 33.14 10.30
C ASP A 436 8.82 31.80 10.20
N GLN A 437 8.29 30.74 10.81
CA GLN A 437 8.82 29.39 10.69
C GLN A 437 8.40 28.76 9.36
N HIS A 438 9.28 27.92 8.80
CA HIS A 438 8.99 27.14 7.60
C HIS A 438 7.88 26.13 7.85
N ILE A 439 7.03 25.91 6.85
CA ILE A 439 5.84 25.05 6.97
C ILE A 439 6.16 23.59 7.33
N ASN A 440 7.35 23.09 6.98
CA ASN A 440 7.82 21.77 7.38
C ASN A 440 8.07 21.66 8.89
N ASP A 441 8.51 22.75 9.52
CA ASP A 441 8.99 22.74 10.90
C ASP A 441 7.88 23.14 11.90
N LEU A 442 6.75 23.64 11.40
CA LEU A 442 5.57 23.88 12.22
C LEU A 442 5.10 22.57 12.84
N ALA A 443 4.96 22.56 14.17
CA ALA A 443 4.49 21.40 14.89
C ALA A 443 3.03 21.09 14.52
N LEU A 444 2.82 19.84 14.11
CA LEU A 444 1.52 19.32 13.68
C LEU A 444 0.95 18.32 14.70
N LEU A 445 1.81 17.42 15.18
CA LEU A 445 1.45 16.41 16.16
C LEU A 445 1.38 17.04 17.56
N SER A 446 0.44 16.56 18.36
CA SER A 446 0.42 16.89 19.79
C SER A 446 1.61 16.26 20.51
N GLU A 447 2.01 16.82 21.65
CA GLU A 447 3.09 16.23 22.47
C GLU A 447 2.73 14.81 22.94
N ALA A 448 1.45 14.54 23.20
CA ALA A 448 0.98 13.20 23.57
C ALA A 448 1.15 12.19 22.44
N GLU A 449 0.79 12.54 21.21
CA GLU A 449 1.01 11.66 20.06
C GLU A 449 2.50 11.47 19.75
N ARG A 450 3.30 12.52 19.89
CA ARG A 450 4.75 12.44 19.74
C ARG A 450 5.38 11.51 20.79
N GLN A 451 4.96 11.61 22.05
CA GLN A 451 5.38 10.69 23.13
C GLN A 451 4.97 9.25 22.81
N GLN A 452 3.72 9.04 22.36
CA GLN A 452 3.21 7.72 22.03
C GLN A 452 4.03 7.05 20.92
N GLN A 453 4.31 7.76 19.82
CA GLN A 453 5.04 7.23 18.67
C GLN A 453 6.55 7.08 18.93
N LEU A 454 7.18 8.05 19.58
CA LEU A 454 8.64 8.04 19.74
C LEU A 454 9.11 7.20 20.93
N VAL A 455 8.29 7.06 21.98
CA VAL A 455 8.69 6.44 23.24
C VAL A 455 7.80 5.26 23.59
N ASP A 456 6.48 5.45 23.73
CA ASP A 456 5.64 4.43 24.35
C ASP A 456 5.49 3.16 23.47
N TRP A 457 5.34 3.31 22.15
CA TRP A 457 5.36 2.17 21.21
C TRP A 457 6.76 1.57 21.00
N ASN A 458 7.81 2.28 21.39
CA ASN A 458 9.20 1.84 21.35
C ASN A 458 9.74 1.42 22.71
N ALA A 459 8.88 1.26 23.73
CA ALA A 459 9.24 0.78 25.05
C ALA A 459 9.50 -0.74 25.05
N THR A 460 10.49 -1.18 24.27
CA THR A 460 10.80 -2.60 24.00
C THR A 460 12.00 -3.10 24.80
N ALA A 461 12.53 -2.30 25.72
CA ALA A 461 13.66 -2.68 26.55
C ALA A 461 13.40 -3.98 27.33
N ARG A 462 14.27 -4.97 27.14
CA ARG A 462 14.24 -6.26 27.84
C ARG A 462 15.66 -6.66 28.26
N GLU A 463 15.78 -7.17 29.48
CA GLU A 463 17.04 -7.74 29.96
C GLU A 463 17.34 -9.05 29.21
N ILE A 464 18.48 -9.09 28.54
CA ILE A 464 18.99 -10.24 27.80
C ILE A 464 20.46 -10.45 28.23
N PRO A 465 20.99 -11.68 28.27
CA PRO A 465 22.39 -11.95 28.62
C PRO A 465 23.38 -11.33 27.61
N GLN A 466 23.67 -10.04 27.78
CA GLN A 466 24.49 -9.26 26.83
C GLN A 466 25.97 -9.69 26.79
N GLN A 467 26.42 -10.53 27.73
CA GLN A 467 27.82 -10.98 27.84
C GLN A 467 28.10 -12.34 27.16
N SER A 468 27.09 -13.00 26.61
CA SER A 468 27.25 -14.33 25.99
C SER A 468 27.27 -14.25 24.48
N CYS A 469 28.08 -15.09 23.85
CA CYS A 469 28.04 -15.35 22.41
C CYS A 469 27.16 -16.58 22.10
N ILE A 470 26.81 -16.76 20.82
CA ILE A 470 25.94 -17.87 20.37
C ILE A 470 26.51 -19.23 20.79
N HIS A 471 27.82 -19.41 20.64
CA HIS A 471 28.50 -20.66 20.97
C HIS A 471 28.55 -20.94 22.48
N ASP A 472 28.52 -19.89 23.33
CA ASP A 472 28.43 -20.04 24.79
C ASP A 472 27.05 -20.54 25.21
N LEU A 473 26.00 -19.97 24.62
CA LEU A 473 24.61 -20.39 24.86
C LEU A 473 24.41 -21.84 24.43
N PHE A 474 24.91 -22.22 23.26
CA PHE A 474 24.91 -23.61 22.81
C PHE A 474 25.69 -24.53 23.75
N ALA A 475 26.92 -24.16 24.15
CA ALA A 475 27.73 -24.98 25.06
C ALA A 475 27.06 -25.19 26.42
N ALA A 476 26.44 -24.14 26.98
CA ALA A 476 25.68 -24.22 28.22
C ALA A 476 24.45 -25.13 28.09
N GLN A 477 23.74 -25.06 26.96
CA GLN A 477 22.60 -25.93 26.70
C GLN A 477 23.03 -27.39 26.47
N ALA A 478 24.12 -27.61 25.72
CA ALA A 478 24.67 -28.95 25.48
C ALA A 478 25.11 -29.64 26.78
N ALA A 479 25.66 -28.89 27.74
CA ALA A 479 25.97 -29.40 29.07
C ALA A 479 24.71 -29.74 29.89
N ARG A 480 23.58 -29.05 29.67
CA ARG A 480 22.31 -29.29 30.37
C ARG A 480 21.54 -30.50 29.84
N THR A 481 21.58 -30.75 28.53
CA THR A 481 20.78 -31.79 27.87
C THR A 481 21.64 -32.68 26.97
N SER A 482 22.73 -33.21 27.51
CA SER A 482 23.80 -33.92 26.77
C SER A 482 23.29 -35.05 25.86
N GLU A 483 22.37 -35.86 26.38
CA GLU A 483 21.85 -37.06 25.69
C GLU A 483 20.68 -36.77 24.74
N ALA A 484 20.10 -35.57 24.77
CA ALA A 484 19.00 -35.22 23.87
C ALA A 484 19.53 -35.09 22.43
N ILE A 485 18.70 -35.44 21.44
CA ILE A 485 19.04 -35.27 20.02
C ILE A 485 19.02 -33.78 19.67
N ALA A 486 20.14 -33.28 19.19
CA ALA A 486 20.31 -31.88 18.80
C ALA A 486 19.97 -31.67 17.32
N VAL A 487 20.54 -32.52 16.45
CA VAL A 487 20.42 -32.38 14.99
C VAL A 487 20.14 -33.72 14.33
N VAL A 488 19.31 -33.68 13.29
CA VAL A 488 18.99 -34.81 12.41
C VAL A 488 19.18 -34.40 10.96
N HIS A 489 19.77 -35.27 10.13
CA HIS A 489 19.86 -35.13 8.68
C HIS A 489 19.81 -36.53 8.04
N GLY A 490 18.75 -36.80 7.27
CA GLY A 490 18.45 -38.17 6.82
C GLY A 490 18.35 -39.14 7.99
N ASP A 491 19.07 -40.26 7.92
CA ASP A 491 19.14 -41.28 8.98
C ASP A 491 20.18 -40.96 10.08
N LEU A 492 20.92 -39.86 9.95
CA LEU A 492 21.97 -39.48 10.91
C LEU A 492 21.39 -38.57 12.00
N GLU A 493 21.60 -38.96 13.26
CA GLU A 493 21.24 -38.18 14.43
C GLU A 493 22.47 -37.94 15.30
N LEU A 494 22.65 -36.72 15.81
CA LEU A 494 23.64 -36.43 16.84
C LEU A 494 22.97 -35.88 18.10
N SER A 495 23.40 -36.40 19.25
CA SER A 495 23.08 -35.79 20.54
C SER A 495 23.79 -34.45 20.71
N TYR A 496 23.33 -33.64 21.66
CA TYR A 496 24.00 -32.39 22.05
C TYR A 496 25.48 -32.61 22.43
N ALA A 497 25.79 -33.71 23.13
CA ALA A 497 27.16 -34.06 23.48
C ALA A 497 28.02 -34.36 22.25
N GLN A 498 27.51 -35.20 21.33
CA GLN A 498 28.23 -35.57 20.11
C GLN A 498 28.45 -34.37 19.18
N LEU A 499 27.44 -33.50 19.04
CA LEU A 499 27.56 -32.27 18.27
C LEU A 499 28.61 -31.33 18.89
N SER A 500 28.57 -31.14 20.21
CA SER A 500 29.51 -30.28 20.95
C SER A 500 30.96 -30.77 20.84
N GLU A 501 31.17 -32.09 20.86
CA GLU A 501 32.49 -32.71 20.65
C GLU A 501 33.04 -32.37 19.26
N ARG A 502 32.27 -32.65 18.19
CA ARG A 502 32.68 -32.35 16.81
C ARG A 502 32.97 -30.85 16.60
N VAL A 503 32.12 -29.99 17.16
CA VAL A 503 32.30 -28.53 17.12
C VAL A 503 33.58 -28.12 17.83
N THR A 504 33.88 -28.71 18.99
CA THR A 504 35.09 -28.40 19.77
C THR A 504 36.35 -28.84 19.03
N THR A 505 36.35 -30.05 18.46
CA THR A 505 37.44 -30.60 17.65
C THR A 505 37.77 -29.71 16.45
N LEU A 506 36.76 -29.32 15.67
CA LEU A 506 36.98 -28.43 14.52
C LEU A 506 37.40 -27.03 14.97
N ALA A 507 36.81 -26.46 16.03
CA ALA A 507 37.17 -25.12 16.52
C ALA A 507 38.63 -25.03 16.97
N GLN A 508 39.17 -26.08 17.60
CA GLN A 508 40.58 -26.15 17.98
C GLN A 508 41.49 -26.14 16.74
N HIS A 509 41.15 -26.91 15.71
CA HIS A 509 41.90 -26.90 14.46
C HIS A 509 41.86 -25.53 13.77
N LEU A 510 40.69 -24.89 13.69
CA LEU A 510 40.57 -23.53 13.14
C LEU A 510 41.44 -22.50 13.90
N ARG A 511 41.53 -22.60 15.23
CA ARG A 511 42.44 -21.74 16.00
C ARG A 511 43.91 -21.98 15.66
N ARG A 512 44.33 -23.22 15.38
CA ARG A 512 45.70 -23.51 14.88
C ARG A 512 45.96 -22.91 13.50
N LEU A 513 44.91 -22.71 12.71
CA LEU A 513 44.97 -22.01 11.42
C LEU A 513 44.98 -20.48 11.56
N GLY A 514 44.93 -19.96 12.80
CA GLY A 514 44.94 -18.52 13.09
C GLY A 514 43.56 -17.87 13.10
N VAL A 515 42.47 -18.66 13.10
CA VAL A 515 41.13 -18.10 13.26
C VAL A 515 40.94 -17.59 14.69
N GLY A 516 40.49 -16.34 14.81
CA GLY A 516 40.15 -15.68 16.08
C GLY A 516 39.14 -14.55 15.87
N PRO A 517 38.94 -13.67 16.87
CA PRO A 517 37.97 -12.56 16.83
C PRO A 517 37.97 -11.79 15.50
N ASP A 518 36.77 -11.61 14.92
CA ASP A 518 36.51 -10.92 13.64
C ASP A 518 37.22 -11.52 12.40
N THR A 519 37.88 -12.68 12.51
CA THR A 519 38.46 -13.38 11.35
C THR A 519 37.36 -14.01 10.52
N LEU A 520 37.28 -13.68 9.22
CA LEU A 520 36.26 -14.21 8.32
C LEU A 520 36.67 -15.59 7.77
N VAL A 521 35.78 -16.56 7.93
CA VAL A 521 35.94 -17.93 7.42
C VAL A 521 34.87 -18.21 6.38
N GLY A 522 35.27 -18.51 5.15
CA GLY A 522 34.34 -18.93 4.09
C GLY A 522 33.78 -20.32 4.38
N VAL A 523 32.47 -20.49 4.24
CA VAL A 523 31.78 -21.79 4.42
C VAL A 523 31.07 -22.13 3.13
N CYS A 524 31.68 -22.99 2.32
CA CYS A 524 31.17 -23.48 1.04
C CYS A 524 30.83 -24.97 1.16
N LEU A 525 29.70 -25.26 1.82
CA LEU A 525 29.22 -26.60 2.14
C LEU A 525 27.77 -26.74 1.67
N GLU A 526 27.40 -27.94 1.22
CA GLU A 526 26.00 -28.31 1.08
C GLU A 526 25.37 -28.57 2.45
N ARG A 527 24.04 -28.60 2.50
CA ARG A 527 23.32 -28.80 3.76
C ARG A 527 23.62 -30.20 4.31
N SER A 528 24.27 -30.23 5.47
CA SER A 528 24.59 -31.46 6.20
C SER A 528 24.90 -31.19 7.66
N ILE A 529 25.13 -32.24 8.44
CA ILE A 529 25.63 -32.12 9.82
C ILE A 529 26.98 -31.39 9.85
N GLU A 530 27.86 -31.65 8.88
CA GLU A 530 29.17 -30.98 8.75
C GLU A 530 29.02 -29.47 8.55
N MET A 531 27.99 -29.01 7.82
CA MET A 531 27.68 -27.59 7.69
C MET A 531 27.35 -26.97 9.05
N LEU A 532 26.49 -27.59 9.85
CA LEU A 532 26.16 -27.08 11.18
C LEU A 532 27.38 -27.10 12.11
N VAL A 533 28.17 -28.18 12.09
CA VAL A 533 29.44 -28.29 12.83
C VAL A 533 30.40 -27.17 12.42
N ALA A 534 30.55 -26.90 11.13
CA ALA A 534 31.41 -25.84 10.60
C ALA A 534 31.00 -24.46 11.11
N VAL A 535 29.72 -24.12 11.01
CA VAL A 535 29.19 -22.83 11.47
C VAL A 535 29.47 -22.64 12.96
N LEU A 536 29.09 -23.62 13.81
CA LEU A 536 29.30 -23.52 15.26
C LEU A 536 30.79 -23.52 15.63
N ALA A 537 31.63 -24.27 14.90
CA ALA A 537 33.07 -24.34 15.16
C ALA A 537 33.78 -23.03 14.79
N VAL A 538 33.37 -22.36 13.70
CA VAL A 538 33.85 -21.02 13.35
C VAL A 538 33.55 -20.06 14.48
N LEU A 539 32.30 -20.01 14.95
CA LEU A 539 31.91 -19.16 16.08
C LEU A 539 32.70 -19.49 17.36
N LYS A 540 32.84 -20.77 17.71
CA LYS A 540 33.60 -21.22 18.90
C LYS A 540 35.11 -21.00 18.77
N SER A 541 35.63 -20.87 17.55
CA SER A 541 37.03 -20.46 17.31
C SER A 541 37.25 -18.96 17.46
N GLY A 542 36.17 -18.17 17.54
CA GLY A 542 36.17 -16.71 17.59
C GLY A 542 36.03 -16.05 16.22
N GLY A 543 36.03 -16.81 15.13
CA GLY A 543 35.81 -16.29 13.79
C GLY A 543 34.34 -16.02 13.48
N ALA A 544 34.10 -15.35 12.37
CA ALA A 544 32.78 -15.13 11.81
C ALA A 544 32.66 -15.85 10.46
N TYR A 545 31.53 -16.53 10.24
CA TYR A 545 31.36 -17.28 8.99
C TYR A 545 30.84 -16.37 7.86
N VAL A 546 31.26 -16.70 6.65
CA VAL A 546 30.77 -16.11 5.40
C VAL A 546 30.19 -17.25 4.57
N PRO A 547 28.85 -17.37 4.46
CA PRO A 547 28.25 -18.44 3.68
C PRO A 547 28.48 -18.22 2.19
N LEU A 548 28.91 -19.28 1.53
CA LEU A 548 29.19 -19.35 0.10
C LEU A 548 28.32 -20.46 -0.48
N ASP A 549 27.22 -20.11 -1.12
CA ASP A 549 26.33 -21.11 -1.72
C ASP A 549 27.05 -21.81 -2.89
N PRO A 550 27.27 -23.14 -2.85
CA PRO A 550 27.96 -23.85 -3.92
C PRO A 550 27.23 -23.78 -5.28
N SER A 551 25.93 -23.45 -5.28
CA SER A 551 25.14 -23.26 -6.50
C SER A 551 25.41 -21.92 -7.20
N TYR A 552 26.08 -20.97 -6.54
CA TYR A 552 26.39 -19.67 -7.15
C TYR A 552 27.46 -19.78 -8.25
N PRO A 553 27.41 -18.89 -9.27
CA PRO A 553 28.45 -18.84 -10.29
C PRO A 553 29.84 -18.60 -9.69
N ALA A 554 30.88 -19.18 -10.31
CA ALA A 554 32.26 -19.08 -9.85
C ALA A 554 32.73 -17.62 -9.70
N ASP A 555 32.36 -16.73 -10.61
CA ASP A 555 32.72 -15.30 -10.55
C ASP A 555 32.12 -14.60 -9.31
N ARG A 556 30.89 -14.99 -8.92
CA ARG A 556 30.25 -14.46 -7.72
C ARG A 556 30.92 -14.96 -6.45
N LEU A 557 31.25 -16.25 -6.40
CA LEU A 557 32.02 -16.83 -5.30
C LEU A 557 33.41 -16.21 -5.18
N ALA A 558 34.08 -15.97 -6.31
CA ALA A 558 35.39 -15.32 -6.36
C ALA A 558 35.32 -13.91 -5.78
N PHE A 559 34.34 -13.11 -6.22
CA PHE A 559 34.10 -11.77 -5.69
C PHE A 559 33.83 -11.80 -4.18
N MET A 560 32.97 -12.70 -3.70
CA MET A 560 32.64 -12.78 -2.28
C MET A 560 33.85 -13.17 -1.43
N LEU A 561 34.70 -14.07 -1.91
CA LEU A 561 35.95 -14.46 -1.25
C LEU A 561 36.99 -13.34 -1.25
N GLU A 562 37.17 -12.66 -2.39
CA GLU A 562 38.08 -11.53 -2.54
C GLU A 562 37.64 -10.35 -1.66
N ASP A 563 36.37 -9.98 -1.73
CA ASP A 563 35.80 -8.98 -0.84
C ASP A 563 35.98 -9.50 0.59
N ALA A 564 35.46 -10.66 1.01
CA ALA A 564 35.60 -11.12 2.40
C ALA A 564 37.05 -11.19 2.93
N GLN A 565 38.06 -11.35 2.07
CA GLN A 565 39.45 -11.64 2.47
C GLN A 565 39.50 -12.82 3.46
N ALA A 566 38.71 -13.86 3.16
CA ALA A 566 38.58 -15.02 4.02
C ALA A 566 39.93 -15.74 4.19
N ALA A 567 40.36 -15.91 5.44
CA ALA A 567 41.65 -16.54 5.74
C ALA A 567 41.61 -18.06 5.54
N VAL A 568 40.46 -18.67 5.83
CA VAL A 568 40.19 -20.10 5.75
C VAL A 568 38.90 -20.31 4.97
N LEU A 569 38.85 -21.39 4.19
CA LEU A 569 37.67 -21.82 3.44
C LEU A 569 37.35 -23.28 3.81
N LEU A 570 36.16 -23.50 4.37
CA LEU A 570 35.65 -24.83 4.69
C LEU A 570 34.81 -25.36 3.54
N THR A 571 35.07 -26.60 3.11
CA THR A 571 34.36 -27.21 1.99
C THR A 571 34.29 -28.74 2.10
N GLN A 572 33.65 -29.38 1.11
CA GLN A 572 33.53 -30.83 0.93
C GLN A 572 34.31 -31.27 -0.31
N GLU A 573 34.68 -32.55 -0.36
CA GLU A 573 35.59 -33.08 -1.38
C GLU A 573 35.07 -32.92 -2.81
N HIS A 574 33.78 -33.19 -3.04
CA HIS A 574 33.16 -33.06 -4.36
C HIS A 574 33.01 -31.60 -4.84
N LEU A 575 33.12 -30.62 -3.93
CA LEU A 575 33.02 -29.20 -4.26
C LEU A 575 34.37 -28.57 -4.61
N LEU A 576 35.49 -29.23 -4.33
CA LEU A 576 36.84 -28.68 -4.54
C LEU A 576 37.09 -28.23 -5.98
N SER A 577 36.57 -28.96 -6.97
CA SER A 577 36.72 -28.64 -8.40
C SER A 577 35.89 -27.43 -8.85
N ARG A 578 34.87 -27.04 -8.06
CA ARG A 578 33.97 -25.91 -8.35
C ARG A 578 34.43 -24.60 -7.71
N LEU A 579 35.41 -24.66 -6.80
CA LEU A 579 35.92 -23.47 -6.14
C LEU A 579 36.67 -22.57 -7.13
N PRO A 580 36.44 -21.25 -7.11
CA PRO A 580 37.20 -20.31 -7.91
C PRO A 580 38.65 -20.22 -7.40
N THR A 581 39.53 -19.57 -8.17
CA THR A 581 40.89 -19.27 -7.68
C THR A 581 40.81 -18.29 -6.50
N HIS A 582 41.48 -18.62 -5.38
CA HIS A 582 41.45 -17.81 -4.16
C HIS A 582 42.74 -17.97 -3.35
N GLU A 583 42.95 -17.08 -2.36
CA GLU A 583 44.11 -17.12 -1.45
C GLU A 583 43.84 -17.85 -0.12
N ALA A 584 42.58 -18.17 0.17
CA ALA A 584 42.17 -18.81 1.42
C ALA A 584 42.79 -20.22 1.59
N LYS A 585 43.13 -20.58 2.84
CA LYS A 585 43.54 -21.96 3.17
C LYS A 585 42.31 -22.87 3.19
N VAL A 586 42.27 -23.84 2.28
CA VAL A 586 41.15 -24.79 2.17
C VAL A 586 41.26 -25.90 3.22
N VAL A 587 40.16 -26.18 3.92
CA VAL A 587 39.97 -27.34 4.78
C VAL A 587 38.79 -28.14 4.24
N CYS A 588 39.06 -29.37 3.79
CA CYS A 588 38.06 -30.25 3.22
C CYS A 588 37.52 -31.19 4.32
N LEU A 589 36.35 -30.89 4.87
CA LEU A 589 35.84 -31.54 6.08
C LEU A 589 35.65 -33.06 5.91
N THR A 590 35.25 -33.53 4.73
CA THR A 590 35.05 -34.96 4.47
C THR A 590 36.35 -35.75 4.35
N ARG A 591 37.41 -35.12 3.83
CA ARG A 591 38.71 -35.75 3.59
C ARG A 591 39.65 -35.62 4.79
N ASP A 592 39.67 -34.43 5.40
CA ASP A 592 40.68 -34.04 6.39
C ASP A 592 40.23 -34.38 7.83
N TRP A 593 39.01 -34.90 8.05
CA TRP A 593 38.44 -35.13 9.39
C TRP A 593 39.33 -35.97 10.32
N ALA A 594 39.89 -37.08 9.82
CA ALA A 594 40.74 -37.96 10.62
C ALA A 594 42.01 -37.24 11.12
N VAL A 595 42.55 -36.32 10.31
CA VAL A 595 43.69 -35.48 10.70
C VAL A 595 43.27 -34.46 11.75
N ILE A 596 42.16 -33.76 11.51
CA ILE A 596 41.59 -32.77 12.43
C ILE A 596 41.35 -33.39 13.83
N GLN A 597 40.77 -34.59 13.86
CA GLN A 597 40.51 -35.32 15.10
C GLN A 597 41.81 -35.74 15.80
N GLY A 598 42.77 -36.33 15.07
CA GLY A 598 44.05 -36.74 15.65
C GLY A 598 44.89 -35.59 16.21
N GLU A 599 44.82 -34.40 15.62
CA GLU A 599 45.51 -33.21 16.15
C GLU A 599 44.84 -32.68 17.44
N SER A 600 43.53 -32.81 17.57
CA SER A 600 42.77 -32.38 18.75
C SER A 600 43.19 -33.15 20.03
N GLU A 601 43.55 -34.42 19.89
CA GLU A 601 43.96 -35.30 20.99
C GLU A 601 45.40 -35.05 21.52
N GLN A 602 46.25 -34.38 20.75
CA GLN A 602 47.69 -34.28 21.05
C GLN A 602 48.08 -33.07 21.91
N GLU A 603 47.46 -31.90 21.71
CA GLU A 603 47.77 -30.67 22.45
C GLU A 603 46.54 -29.78 22.65
N ALA A 604 46.32 -29.35 23.89
CA ALA A 604 45.24 -28.44 24.26
C ALA A 604 45.51 -27.03 23.73
N VAL A 605 44.62 -26.51 22.87
CA VAL A 605 44.64 -25.13 22.38
C VAL A 605 43.80 -24.26 23.32
N ALA A 606 44.35 -23.13 23.78
CA ALA A 606 43.62 -22.17 24.61
C ALA A 606 42.29 -21.76 23.96
N GLU A 607 41.26 -21.54 24.78
CA GLU A 607 39.98 -21.02 24.32
C GLU A 607 40.13 -19.56 23.86
N ALA A 608 39.41 -19.19 22.80
CA ALA A 608 39.37 -17.81 22.33
C ALA A 608 38.52 -16.96 23.29
N GLN A 609 38.99 -15.77 23.63
CA GLN A 609 38.16 -14.76 24.28
C GLN A 609 37.38 -14.01 23.19
N VAL A 610 36.07 -14.26 23.12
CA VAL A 610 35.17 -13.63 22.14
C VAL A 610 34.30 -12.62 22.86
N ASP A 611 34.30 -11.38 22.38
CA ASP A 611 33.41 -10.33 22.86
C ASP A 611 32.07 -10.38 22.10
N PRO A 612 30.91 -10.18 22.74
CA PRO A 612 29.62 -10.12 22.04
C PRO A 612 29.54 -9.06 20.92
N ALA A 613 30.39 -8.04 20.93
CA ALA A 613 30.51 -7.08 19.83
C ALA A 613 31.25 -7.63 18.61
N ASN A 614 31.97 -8.75 18.73
CA ASN A 614 32.60 -9.44 17.60
C ASN A 614 31.57 -10.00 16.63
N LEU A 615 31.99 -10.15 15.38
CA LEU A 615 31.15 -10.65 14.31
C LEU A 615 30.76 -12.11 14.55
N ALA A 616 29.48 -12.41 14.38
CA ALA A 616 29.00 -13.78 14.23
C ALA A 616 29.06 -14.22 12.77
N TYR A 617 28.64 -13.35 11.85
CA TYR A 617 28.65 -13.65 10.42
C TYR A 617 28.67 -12.41 9.54
N VAL A 618 29.03 -12.64 8.27
CA VAL A 618 28.82 -11.68 7.19
C VAL A 618 28.01 -12.33 6.08
N ILE A 619 26.79 -11.85 5.86
CA ILE A 619 25.91 -12.34 4.78
C ILE A 619 25.88 -11.31 3.66
N TYR A 620 26.11 -11.75 2.43
CA TYR A 620 26.04 -10.90 1.26
C TYR A 620 24.60 -10.76 0.75
N THR A 621 24.22 -9.51 0.49
CA THR A 621 22.94 -9.15 -0.14
C THR A 621 23.19 -8.45 -1.47
N SER A 622 22.17 -8.34 -2.32
CA SER A 622 22.22 -7.58 -3.58
C SER A 622 22.51 -6.10 -3.31
N GLY A 623 23.24 -5.45 -4.22
CA GLY A 623 23.70 -4.06 -4.04
C GLY A 623 23.19 -3.14 -5.15
N SER A 624 22.73 -1.94 -4.77
CA SER A 624 22.22 -0.92 -5.72
C SER A 624 23.26 -0.44 -6.73
N THR A 625 24.56 -0.61 -6.45
CA THR A 625 25.68 -0.30 -7.35
C THR A 625 26.05 -1.45 -8.30
N GLY A 626 25.30 -2.55 -8.26
CA GLY A 626 25.52 -3.73 -9.10
C GLY A 626 26.57 -4.71 -8.60
N ARG A 627 27.03 -4.57 -7.34
CA ARG A 627 27.91 -5.55 -6.68
C ARG A 627 27.32 -5.97 -5.33
N PRO A 628 27.43 -7.25 -4.94
CA PRO A 628 26.97 -7.71 -3.64
C PRO A 628 27.62 -6.95 -2.48
N LYS A 629 26.89 -6.75 -1.39
CA LYS A 629 27.33 -6.06 -0.17
C LYS A 629 27.26 -6.99 1.04
N GLY A 630 28.36 -7.16 1.76
CA GLY A 630 28.41 -7.99 2.97
C GLY A 630 27.90 -7.23 4.20
N VAL A 631 26.84 -7.73 4.85
CA VAL A 631 26.28 -7.16 6.09
C VAL A 631 26.97 -7.79 7.29
N GLN A 632 27.56 -6.96 8.16
CA GLN A 632 28.39 -7.41 9.28
C GLN A 632 27.58 -7.55 10.57
N ILE A 633 27.20 -8.76 10.97
CA ILE A 633 26.32 -8.99 12.12
C ILE A 633 27.11 -9.42 13.36
N PRO A 634 27.01 -8.69 14.48
CA PRO A 634 27.67 -9.06 15.73
C PRO A 634 26.90 -10.13 16.51
N HIS A 635 27.60 -10.83 17.39
CA HIS A 635 26.99 -11.83 18.29
C HIS A 635 25.85 -11.24 19.14
N SER A 636 26.03 -10.05 19.70
CA SER A 636 25.06 -9.39 20.58
C SER A 636 23.70 -9.17 19.89
N ALA A 637 23.70 -8.80 18.61
CA ALA A 637 22.48 -8.61 17.84
C ALA A 637 21.73 -9.94 17.61
N VAL A 638 22.46 -11.01 17.29
CA VAL A 638 21.87 -12.35 17.13
C VAL A 638 21.33 -12.88 18.46
N VAL A 639 22.07 -12.69 19.57
CA VAL A 639 21.64 -13.13 20.90
C VAL A 639 20.38 -12.37 21.34
N ASN A 640 20.30 -11.06 21.09
CA ASN A 640 19.09 -10.28 21.30
C ASN A 640 17.89 -10.86 20.53
N PHE A 641 18.10 -11.11 19.23
CA PHE A 641 17.09 -11.69 18.36
C PHE A 641 16.62 -13.06 18.85
N LEU A 642 17.55 -13.99 19.13
CA LEU A 642 17.22 -15.37 19.53
C LEU A 642 16.45 -15.41 20.86
N HIS A 643 16.83 -14.58 21.84
CA HIS A 643 16.08 -14.51 23.09
C HIS A 643 14.68 -13.90 22.89
N SER A 644 14.55 -12.91 22.00
CA SER A 644 13.22 -12.41 21.66
C SER A 644 12.36 -13.53 21.06
N MET A 645 12.87 -14.27 20.07
CA MET A 645 12.14 -15.36 19.41
C MET A 645 11.83 -16.53 20.36
N GLN A 646 12.74 -16.81 21.32
CA GLN A 646 12.53 -17.84 22.35
C GLN A 646 11.38 -17.48 23.30
N SER A 647 11.14 -16.18 23.53
CA SER A 647 9.99 -15.71 24.32
C SER A 647 8.71 -15.65 23.49
N GLU A 648 8.78 -15.06 22.30
CA GLU A 648 7.67 -14.85 21.38
C GLU A 648 8.23 -14.84 19.94
N PRO A 649 7.80 -15.75 19.05
CA PRO A 649 6.67 -16.69 19.15
C PRO A 649 6.83 -17.86 20.14
N GLY A 650 8.02 -18.07 20.70
CA GLY A 650 8.30 -19.11 21.69
C GLY A 650 8.94 -20.36 21.09
N LEU A 651 9.92 -20.95 21.78
CA LEU A 651 10.48 -22.27 21.48
C LEU A 651 10.93 -22.96 22.77
N THR A 652 10.65 -24.26 22.91
CA THR A 652 10.97 -25.07 24.08
C THR A 652 11.78 -26.31 23.69
N ALA A 653 12.30 -27.03 24.70
CA ALA A 653 13.06 -28.26 24.48
C ALA A 653 12.22 -29.42 23.90
N GLN A 654 10.88 -29.30 23.87
CA GLN A 654 9.99 -30.28 23.27
C GLN A 654 9.80 -30.06 21.76
N ASP A 655 10.27 -28.94 21.23
CA ASP A 655 10.04 -28.57 19.84
C ASP A 655 10.98 -29.30 18.87
N THR A 656 10.45 -29.57 17.68
CA THR A 656 11.21 -30.02 16.52
C THR A 656 11.06 -28.99 15.41
N LEU A 657 12.17 -28.35 15.05
CA LEU A 657 12.21 -27.32 14.02
C LEU A 657 12.76 -27.89 12.71
N LEU A 658 12.05 -27.68 11.60
CA LEU A 658 12.57 -27.98 10.26
C LEU A 658 13.38 -26.80 9.72
N SER A 659 14.65 -27.02 9.40
CA SER A 659 15.50 -26.04 8.72
C SER A 659 15.46 -26.27 7.22
N VAL A 660 14.75 -25.40 6.51
CA VAL A 660 14.55 -25.44 5.06
C VAL A 660 15.31 -24.34 4.33
N THR A 661 15.76 -23.29 5.01
CA THR A 661 16.33 -22.09 4.36
C THR A 661 17.84 -22.15 4.14
N THR A 662 18.33 -21.80 2.94
CA THR A 662 19.78 -21.75 2.63
C THR A 662 20.57 -20.91 3.65
N LEU A 663 21.79 -21.35 3.98
CA LEU A 663 22.71 -20.63 4.89
C LEU A 663 23.10 -19.25 4.35
N SER A 664 23.00 -19.03 3.03
CA SER A 664 23.24 -17.73 2.41
C SER A 664 22.10 -16.73 2.62
N PHE A 665 21.03 -17.12 3.31
CA PHE A 665 19.94 -16.25 3.73
C PHE A 665 19.89 -16.20 5.26
N ASP A 666 19.86 -15.00 5.82
CA ASP A 666 20.00 -14.74 7.26
C ASP A 666 18.94 -15.41 8.13
N ILE A 667 17.74 -15.61 7.61
CA ILE A 667 16.65 -16.27 8.35
C ILE A 667 16.99 -17.73 8.75
N ALA A 668 17.96 -18.37 8.08
CA ALA A 668 18.53 -19.65 8.51
C ALA A 668 19.16 -19.57 9.91
N GLY A 669 19.61 -18.39 10.35
CA GLY A 669 20.14 -18.19 11.70
C GLY A 669 19.11 -18.51 12.79
N LEU A 670 17.82 -18.23 12.58
CA LEU A 670 16.76 -18.67 13.49
C LEU A 670 16.69 -20.20 13.52
N GLU A 671 16.64 -20.81 12.34
CA GLU A 671 16.44 -22.26 12.20
C GLU A 671 17.59 -23.06 12.82
N LEU A 672 18.82 -22.57 12.70
CA LEU A 672 20.01 -23.27 13.18
C LEU A 672 20.29 -23.02 14.66
N PHE A 673 20.14 -21.78 15.16
CA PHE A 673 20.59 -21.44 16.52
C PHE A 673 19.49 -21.50 17.57
N LEU A 674 18.26 -21.09 17.26
CA LEU A 674 17.17 -21.06 18.23
C LEU A 674 16.88 -22.43 18.89
N PRO A 675 16.78 -23.55 18.14
CA PRO A 675 16.56 -24.86 18.76
C PRO A 675 17.73 -25.26 19.65
N LEU A 676 18.96 -25.00 19.22
CA LEU A 676 20.18 -25.39 19.92
C LEU A 676 20.42 -24.64 21.24
N ILE A 677 19.94 -23.40 21.36
CA ILE A 677 19.98 -22.67 22.65
C ILE A 677 18.77 -22.98 23.55
N SER A 678 17.73 -23.61 23.00
CA SER A 678 16.48 -23.93 23.71
C SER A 678 16.40 -25.37 24.18
N GLY A 679 17.36 -26.23 23.79
CA GLY A 679 17.34 -27.66 24.06
C GLY A 679 16.42 -28.45 23.13
N ALA A 680 15.97 -27.83 22.04
CA ALA A 680 15.09 -28.43 21.04
C ALA A 680 15.89 -29.21 20.00
N ARG A 681 15.20 -29.87 19.08
CA ARG A 681 15.83 -30.61 17.97
C ARG A 681 15.68 -29.83 16.66
N VAL A 682 16.74 -29.76 15.85
CA VAL A 682 16.69 -29.26 14.47
C VAL A 682 16.80 -30.41 13.47
N VAL A 683 15.96 -30.39 12.44
CA VAL A 683 16.02 -31.32 11.31
C VAL A 683 16.46 -30.54 10.08
N LEU A 684 17.62 -30.91 9.52
CA LEU A 684 18.15 -30.29 8.31
C LEU A 684 17.46 -30.91 7.10
N VAL A 685 16.72 -30.11 6.33
CA VAL A 685 15.93 -30.59 5.18
C VAL A 685 16.71 -30.45 3.88
N ASP A 686 16.85 -31.54 3.12
CA ASP A 686 17.56 -31.50 1.84
C ASP A 686 16.93 -30.49 0.87
N PRO A 687 17.74 -29.74 0.09
CA PRO A 687 17.20 -28.72 -0.82
C PRO A 687 16.17 -29.27 -1.81
N ALA A 688 16.36 -30.50 -2.30
CA ALA A 688 15.43 -31.16 -3.20
C ALA A 688 14.08 -31.46 -2.54
N GLN A 689 14.10 -31.91 -1.27
CA GLN A 689 12.88 -32.13 -0.47
C GLN A 689 12.18 -30.81 -0.14
N ALA A 690 12.93 -29.77 0.22
CA ALA A 690 12.37 -28.45 0.53
C ALA A 690 11.70 -27.77 -0.69
N ALA A 691 12.16 -28.11 -1.91
CA ALA A 691 11.58 -27.62 -3.17
C ALA A 691 10.40 -28.45 -3.68
N ASP A 692 10.09 -29.58 -3.05
CA ASP A 692 8.99 -30.48 -3.39
C ASP A 692 7.91 -30.42 -2.30
N GLY A 693 6.74 -29.86 -2.65
CA GLY A 693 5.66 -29.66 -1.69
C GLY A 693 5.10 -30.96 -1.10
N GLN A 694 5.12 -32.08 -1.85
CA GLN A 694 4.63 -33.35 -1.34
C GLN A 694 5.64 -33.96 -0.36
N GLN A 695 6.93 -34.02 -0.75
CA GLN A 695 7.98 -34.54 0.13
C GLN A 695 8.13 -33.71 1.40
N LEU A 696 8.01 -32.38 1.30
CA LEU A 696 8.05 -31.51 2.47
C LEU A 696 6.85 -31.73 3.40
N ALA A 697 5.65 -31.96 2.85
CA ALA A 697 4.47 -32.28 3.65
C ALA A 697 4.62 -33.62 4.40
N GLU A 698 5.13 -34.65 3.72
CA GLU A 698 5.44 -35.95 4.33
C GLU A 698 6.51 -35.81 5.44
N LEU A 699 7.50 -34.94 5.23
CA LEU A 699 8.55 -34.67 6.22
C LEU A 699 8.01 -33.95 7.46
N ILE A 700 7.11 -32.97 7.30
CA ILE A 700 6.45 -32.29 8.44
C ILE A 700 5.80 -33.32 9.37
N ASP A 701 5.13 -34.32 8.81
CA ASP A 701 4.41 -35.32 9.60
C ASP A 701 5.33 -36.38 10.20
N SER A 702 6.24 -36.95 9.39
CA SER A 702 7.17 -38.01 9.80
C SER A 702 8.21 -37.53 10.82
N ALA A 703 8.75 -36.32 10.66
CA ALA A 703 9.67 -35.73 11.64
C ALA A 703 8.97 -35.27 12.92
N GLY A 704 7.63 -35.16 12.89
CA GLY A 704 6.83 -34.62 13.97
C GLY A 704 7.12 -33.14 14.22
N ALA A 705 7.29 -32.36 13.14
CA ALA A 705 7.65 -30.96 13.21
C ALA A 705 6.62 -30.14 13.99
N THR A 706 7.11 -29.29 14.89
CA THR A 706 6.28 -28.36 15.68
C THR A 706 6.52 -26.91 15.28
N VAL A 707 7.65 -26.61 14.62
CA VAL A 707 7.94 -25.27 14.11
C VAL A 707 8.55 -25.37 12.71
N MET A 708 8.08 -24.53 11.79
CA MET A 708 8.76 -24.32 10.52
C MET A 708 8.67 -22.86 10.14
N GLN A 709 9.80 -22.33 9.66
CA GLN A 709 9.88 -21.02 9.04
C GLN A 709 10.00 -21.18 7.54
N ALA A 710 9.24 -20.39 6.79
CA ALA A 710 9.41 -20.30 5.35
C ALA A 710 8.84 -19.00 4.77
N THR A 711 9.13 -18.74 3.50
CA THR A 711 8.57 -17.61 2.76
C THR A 711 7.13 -17.90 2.30
N PRO A 712 6.31 -16.88 1.97
CA PRO A 712 4.99 -17.10 1.38
C PRO A 712 4.98 -18.06 0.18
N ALA A 713 6.02 -18.02 -0.65
CA ALA A 713 6.17 -18.91 -1.80
C ALA A 713 6.24 -20.40 -1.41
N THR A 714 7.03 -20.75 -0.40
CA THR A 714 7.14 -22.13 0.10
C THR A 714 5.83 -22.61 0.71
N TRP A 715 5.11 -21.74 1.44
CA TRP A 715 3.80 -22.10 1.99
C TRP A 715 2.76 -22.35 0.89
N ARG A 716 2.77 -21.55 -0.18
CA ARG A 716 1.91 -21.80 -1.35
C ARG A 716 2.26 -23.12 -2.05
N LEU A 717 3.53 -23.44 -2.20
CA LEU A 717 4.00 -24.73 -2.74
C LEU A 717 3.39 -25.90 -1.96
N LEU A 718 3.42 -25.84 -0.62
CA LEU A 718 2.82 -26.87 0.25
C LEU A 718 1.32 -27.01 0.07
N LEU A 719 0.58 -25.89 0.11
CA LEU A 719 -0.88 -25.91 -0.08
C LEU A 719 -1.27 -26.42 -1.46
N ALA A 720 -0.53 -26.03 -2.51
CA ALA A 720 -0.73 -26.50 -3.88
C ALA A 720 -0.45 -28.01 -4.04
N ALA A 721 0.45 -28.57 -3.23
CA ALA A 721 0.73 -30.01 -3.19
C ALA A 721 -0.31 -30.81 -2.37
N GLY A 722 -1.37 -30.16 -1.86
CA GLY A 722 -2.47 -30.84 -1.15
C GLY A 722 -2.26 -30.99 0.35
N TRP A 723 -1.27 -30.31 0.95
CA TRP A 723 -1.06 -30.31 2.40
C TRP A 723 -2.29 -29.73 3.13
N GLN A 724 -2.85 -30.52 4.05
CA GLN A 724 -4.08 -30.15 4.78
C GLN A 724 -3.83 -29.34 6.06
N GLY A 725 -2.56 -29.13 6.42
CA GLY A 725 -2.18 -28.48 7.67
C GLY A 725 -1.79 -29.43 8.78
N SER A 726 -1.27 -28.86 9.87
CA SER A 726 -0.88 -29.59 11.07
C SER A 726 -1.19 -28.77 12.32
N ALA A 727 -2.11 -29.24 13.16
CA ALA A 727 -2.56 -28.53 14.37
C ALA A 727 -1.48 -28.37 15.46
N ARG A 728 -0.31 -29.02 15.29
CA ARG A 728 0.88 -28.86 16.14
C ARG A 728 1.90 -27.85 15.59
N LEU A 729 1.80 -27.52 14.30
CA LEU A 729 2.82 -26.74 13.61
C LEU A 729 2.60 -25.26 13.84
N LYS A 730 3.60 -24.59 14.42
CA LYS A 730 3.75 -23.15 14.43
C LYS A 730 4.39 -22.71 13.13
N ILE A 731 3.69 -21.85 12.41
CA ILE A 731 4.13 -21.29 11.14
C ILE A 731 4.76 -19.93 11.38
N LEU A 732 6.03 -19.81 11.00
CA LEU A 732 6.72 -18.53 10.92
C LEU A 732 6.83 -18.16 9.43
N CYS A 733 6.23 -17.05 9.03
CA CYS A 733 6.19 -16.62 7.65
C CYS A 733 6.75 -15.21 7.52
N GLY A 734 7.71 -15.02 6.62
CA GLY A 734 8.35 -13.72 6.46
C GLY A 734 9.20 -13.67 5.19
N GLY A 735 9.77 -12.48 4.95
CA GLY A 735 10.63 -12.24 3.80
C GLY A 735 9.87 -11.67 2.59
N GLU A 736 8.54 -11.69 2.58
CA GLU A 736 7.69 -11.05 1.57
C GLU A 736 6.38 -10.58 2.20
N ALA A 737 5.62 -9.75 1.47
CA ALA A 737 4.25 -9.43 1.89
C ALA A 737 3.38 -10.68 1.80
N MET A 738 2.61 -10.95 2.85
CA MET A 738 1.68 -12.07 2.88
C MET A 738 0.32 -11.66 2.33
N ALA A 739 -0.16 -12.40 1.33
CA ALA A 739 -1.49 -12.21 0.78
C ALA A 739 -2.60 -12.74 1.71
N ARG A 740 -3.79 -12.15 1.62
CA ARG A 740 -4.92 -12.47 2.51
C ARG A 740 -5.41 -13.91 2.37
N ASP A 741 -5.48 -14.42 1.15
CA ASP A 741 -5.89 -15.80 0.85
C ASP A 741 -4.95 -16.81 1.50
N LEU A 742 -3.63 -16.57 1.40
CA LEU A 742 -2.61 -17.41 2.02
C LEU A 742 -2.71 -17.37 3.54
N SER A 743 -2.84 -16.18 4.13
CA SER A 743 -3.05 -16.04 5.58
C SER A 743 -4.27 -16.84 6.05
N ALA A 744 -5.41 -16.72 5.35
CA ALA A 744 -6.64 -17.40 5.75
C ALA A 744 -6.48 -18.93 5.75
N ALA A 745 -5.81 -19.47 4.72
CA ALA A 745 -5.51 -20.90 4.64
C ALA A 745 -4.57 -21.35 5.77
N LEU A 746 -3.46 -20.64 5.99
CA LEU A 746 -2.45 -21.04 6.97
C LEU A 746 -2.92 -20.91 8.42
N VAL A 747 -3.76 -19.93 8.74
CA VAL A 747 -4.36 -19.80 10.08
C VAL A 747 -5.21 -21.02 10.44
N GLN A 748 -5.96 -21.57 9.47
CA GLN A 748 -6.80 -22.75 9.69
C GLN A 748 -5.99 -24.05 9.75
N SER A 749 -4.83 -24.06 9.08
CA SER A 749 -3.97 -25.23 8.90
C SER A 749 -2.81 -25.32 9.90
N SER A 750 -2.80 -24.53 10.98
CA SER A 750 -1.67 -24.44 11.91
C SER A 750 -2.08 -24.27 13.38
N ALA A 751 -1.13 -24.48 14.29
CA ALA A 751 -1.29 -24.14 15.71
C ALA A 751 -1.30 -22.62 15.93
N SER A 752 -0.45 -21.91 15.18
CA SER A 752 -0.40 -20.45 15.14
C SER A 752 0.36 -19.99 13.90
N LEU A 753 -0.02 -18.83 13.37
CA LEU A 753 0.63 -18.17 12.24
C LEU A 753 1.24 -16.84 12.70
N TRP A 754 2.51 -16.64 12.37
CA TRP A 754 3.24 -15.42 12.67
C TRP A 754 3.78 -14.80 11.38
N ASN A 755 3.43 -13.54 11.14
CA ASN A 755 4.02 -12.72 10.09
C ASN A 755 5.24 -11.97 10.65
N MET A 756 6.37 -12.12 9.98
CA MET A 756 7.69 -11.69 10.44
C MET A 756 8.28 -10.70 9.45
N TYR A 757 8.85 -9.60 9.95
CA TYR A 757 9.50 -8.61 9.10
C TYR A 757 10.81 -8.13 9.70
N GLY A 758 11.81 -7.97 8.84
CA GLY A 758 13.13 -7.45 9.17
C GLY A 758 14.04 -7.49 7.95
N PRO A 759 14.86 -6.46 7.72
CA PRO A 759 15.98 -6.52 6.80
C PRO A 759 17.21 -7.17 7.46
N THR A 760 18.12 -7.69 6.63
CA THR A 760 19.39 -8.29 7.11
C THR A 760 20.22 -7.35 7.95
N GLU A 761 20.19 -6.05 7.65
CA GLU A 761 20.91 -5.02 8.38
C GLU A 761 20.46 -4.83 9.84
N THR A 762 19.31 -5.39 10.23
CA THR A 762 18.76 -5.32 11.60
C THR A 762 18.57 -6.72 12.20
N THR A 763 19.31 -7.71 11.68
CA THR A 763 19.39 -9.09 12.18
C THR A 763 18.06 -9.84 12.07
N ILE A 764 17.85 -10.45 10.91
CA ILE A 764 16.78 -11.43 10.66
C ILE A 764 15.37 -10.82 10.74
N TRP A 765 14.76 -10.75 11.93
CA TRP A 765 13.44 -10.15 12.13
C TRP A 765 13.48 -9.06 13.19
N SER A 766 12.78 -7.97 12.94
CA SER A 766 12.69 -6.79 13.81
C SER A 766 11.27 -6.56 14.33
N THR A 767 10.24 -7.08 13.64
CA THR A 767 8.84 -6.98 14.08
C THR A 767 8.09 -8.30 13.88
N LEU A 768 7.04 -8.49 14.69
CA LEU A 768 6.20 -9.69 14.71
C LEU A 768 4.72 -9.33 14.74
N SER A 769 3.91 -10.09 14.00
CA SER A 769 2.45 -10.07 14.08
C SER A 769 1.89 -11.48 14.16
N GLN A 770 1.13 -11.79 15.21
CA GLN A 770 0.36 -13.03 15.26
C GLN A 770 -0.92 -12.86 14.46
N LEU A 771 -1.13 -13.70 13.46
CA LEU A 771 -2.35 -13.68 12.65
C LEU A 771 -3.36 -14.70 13.20
N THR A 772 -4.59 -14.24 13.35
CA THR A 772 -5.74 -14.99 13.87
C THR A 772 -6.88 -15.01 12.85
N PRO A 773 -7.91 -15.87 13.03
CA PRO A 773 -9.07 -15.89 12.13
C PRO A 773 -9.79 -14.54 12.03
N ASP A 774 -9.74 -13.75 13.11
CA ASP A 774 -10.37 -12.43 13.20
C ASP A 774 -9.47 -11.29 12.67
N THR A 775 -8.29 -11.62 12.13
CA THR A 775 -7.36 -10.60 11.61
C THR A 775 -7.91 -9.98 10.33
N GLU A 776 -8.48 -8.79 10.47
CA GLU A 776 -9.04 -8.06 9.34
C GLU A 776 -7.97 -7.51 8.39
N ARG A 777 -6.77 -7.20 8.86
CA ARG A 777 -5.67 -6.66 8.04
C ARG A 777 -4.33 -7.22 8.46
N ILE A 778 -3.55 -7.63 7.47
CA ILE A 778 -2.20 -8.16 7.68
C ILE A 778 -1.26 -6.98 7.92
N THR A 779 -0.61 -6.98 9.08
CA THR A 779 0.40 -5.98 9.47
C THR A 779 1.74 -6.68 9.64
N ILE A 780 2.83 -5.92 9.68
CA ILE A 780 4.13 -6.43 10.15
C ILE A 780 4.25 -6.38 11.67
N GLY A 781 3.18 -5.92 12.34
CA GLY A 781 2.99 -6.00 13.78
C GLY A 781 3.80 -4.98 14.55
N ARG A 782 4.49 -5.43 15.61
CA ARG A 782 5.20 -4.55 16.57
C ARG A 782 6.66 -4.99 16.77
N PRO A 783 7.55 -4.08 17.21
CA PRO A 783 8.96 -4.39 17.41
C PRO A 783 9.22 -5.49 18.43
N ILE A 784 10.28 -6.25 18.19
CA ILE A 784 10.83 -7.25 19.10
C ILE A 784 11.61 -6.59 20.25
N ALA A 785 12.13 -7.41 21.18
CA ALA A 785 12.93 -6.92 22.30
C ALA A 785 14.11 -6.04 21.86
N ASN A 786 14.30 -4.93 22.58
CA ASN A 786 15.36 -3.93 22.37
C ASN A 786 15.45 -3.42 20.93
N THR A 787 14.32 -3.38 20.21
CA THR A 787 14.22 -2.86 18.85
C THR A 787 13.26 -1.68 18.83
N GLU A 788 13.63 -0.64 18.12
CA GLU A 788 12.84 0.59 18.02
C GLU A 788 12.48 0.79 16.56
N ILE A 789 11.23 1.16 16.27
CA ILE A 789 10.75 1.45 14.92
C ILE A 789 10.28 2.89 14.88
N TYR A 790 10.62 3.58 13.80
CA TYR A 790 10.19 4.95 13.55
C TYR A 790 9.65 5.05 12.13
N ILE A 791 8.47 5.63 11.97
CA ILE A 791 7.92 5.99 10.65
C ILE A 791 8.10 7.48 10.47
N LEU A 792 9.04 7.87 9.61
CA LEU A 792 9.50 9.26 9.50
C LEU A 792 9.34 9.80 8.09
N ASP A 793 9.19 11.13 8.00
CA ASP A 793 9.29 11.85 6.74
C ASP A 793 10.77 11.97 6.29
N PRO A 794 11.04 12.48 5.06
CA PRO A 794 12.42 12.67 4.58
C PRO A 794 13.30 13.61 5.41
N ARG A 795 12.73 14.32 6.39
CA ARG A 795 13.41 15.25 7.32
C ARG A 795 13.58 14.65 8.70
N LEU A 796 13.32 13.35 8.85
CA LEU A 796 13.40 12.60 10.10
C LEU A 796 12.42 13.13 11.17
N GLN A 797 11.25 13.63 10.76
CA GLN A 797 10.15 13.96 11.67
C GLN A 797 9.09 12.85 11.65
N PRO A 798 8.45 12.54 12.80
CA PRO A 798 7.35 11.58 12.83
C PRO A 798 6.18 12.07 11.97
N VAL A 799 5.62 11.15 11.19
CA VAL A 799 4.40 11.41 10.41
C VAL A 799 3.15 11.16 11.27
N PRO A 800 2.00 11.75 10.92
CA PRO A 800 0.74 11.46 11.62
C PRO A 800 0.35 9.97 11.54
N ILE A 801 -0.32 9.45 12.56
CA ILE A 801 -0.82 8.07 12.53
C ILE A 801 -1.76 7.85 11.33
N GLY A 802 -1.48 6.85 10.51
CA GLY A 802 -2.18 6.54 9.26
C GLY A 802 -1.54 7.11 7.99
N VAL A 803 -0.55 7.98 8.12
CA VAL A 803 0.21 8.57 6.99
C VAL A 803 1.43 7.69 6.69
N PRO A 804 1.68 7.33 5.41
CA PRO A 804 2.90 6.64 5.02
C PRO A 804 4.16 7.48 5.27
N GLY A 805 5.21 6.84 5.77
CA GLY A 805 6.57 7.40 5.87
C GLY A 805 7.62 6.30 5.67
N GLU A 806 8.90 6.68 5.68
CA GLU A 806 9.99 5.72 5.64
C GLU A 806 10.11 5.00 7.00
N LEU A 807 10.21 3.67 6.96
CA LEU A 807 10.46 2.84 8.14
C LEU A 807 11.96 2.85 8.47
N LEU A 808 12.30 3.32 9.66
CA LEU A 808 13.65 3.29 10.21
C LEU A 808 13.69 2.39 11.46
N ILE A 809 14.80 1.68 11.64
CA ILE A 809 14.97 0.70 12.71
C ILE A 809 16.17 1.07 13.59
N GLY A 810 15.97 1.09 14.90
CA GLY A 810 16.98 1.31 15.93
C GLY A 810 17.12 0.12 16.88
N GLY A 811 18.00 0.26 17.87
CA GLY A 811 18.19 -0.71 18.94
C GLY A 811 19.25 -1.78 18.68
N SER A 812 19.20 -2.85 19.48
CA SER A 812 20.25 -3.87 19.60
C SER A 812 20.37 -4.81 18.40
N GLY A 813 19.37 -4.84 17.51
CA GLY A 813 19.40 -5.67 16.30
C GLY A 813 20.31 -5.14 15.20
N LEU A 814 20.82 -3.90 15.32
CA LEU A 814 21.61 -3.27 14.26
C LEU A 814 22.93 -3.99 13.97
N SER A 815 23.19 -4.19 12.68
CA SER A 815 24.51 -4.61 12.19
C SER A 815 25.60 -3.58 12.46
N ARG A 816 26.86 -4.00 12.38
CA ARG A 816 28.01 -3.09 12.43
C ARG A 816 27.99 -2.12 11.24
N GLY A 817 27.56 -2.62 10.08
CA GLY A 817 27.48 -1.90 8.82
C GLY A 817 27.77 -2.82 7.64
N TYR A 818 28.22 -2.22 6.53
CA TYR A 818 28.61 -2.95 5.33
C TYR A 818 30.13 -3.14 5.25
N LEU A 819 30.56 -4.38 5.00
CA LEU A 819 31.96 -4.79 4.93
C LEU A 819 32.71 -3.95 3.90
N ARG A 820 33.74 -3.21 4.36
CA ARG A 820 34.58 -2.30 3.54
C ARG A 820 33.76 -1.35 2.65
N ARG A 821 32.63 -0.84 3.16
CA ARG A 821 31.80 0.20 2.52
C ARG A 821 31.41 1.27 3.54
N PRO A 822 32.38 2.05 4.07
CA PRO A 822 32.09 3.06 5.10
C PRO A 822 31.15 4.15 4.61
N GLU A 823 31.24 4.55 3.34
CA GLU A 823 30.35 5.58 2.75
C GLU A 823 28.90 5.11 2.71
N LEU A 824 28.64 3.90 2.18
CA LEU A 824 27.30 3.31 2.18
C LEU A 824 26.79 3.05 3.61
N THR A 825 27.68 2.69 4.52
CA THR A 825 27.33 2.51 5.94
C THR A 825 26.89 3.84 6.55
N ALA A 826 27.60 4.94 6.30
CA ALA A 826 27.20 6.26 6.81
C ALA A 826 25.90 6.78 6.16
N GLU A 827 25.63 6.42 4.90
CA GLU A 827 24.38 6.77 4.22
C GLU A 827 23.17 6.03 4.81
N LYS A 828 23.31 4.73 5.11
CA LYS A 828 22.19 3.88 5.56
C LYS A 828 22.04 3.79 7.06
N PHE A 829 23.11 3.93 7.84
CA PHE A 829 23.11 3.92 9.30
C PHE A 829 23.36 5.34 9.83
N ILE A 830 22.26 6.10 9.92
CA ILE A 830 22.29 7.51 10.29
C ILE A 830 22.32 7.68 11.82
N PRO A 831 22.76 8.84 12.35
CA PRO A 831 22.62 9.16 13.76
C PRO A 831 21.15 9.12 14.20
N HIS A 832 20.87 8.56 15.38
CA HIS A 832 19.52 8.47 15.90
C HIS A 832 19.08 9.83 16.49
N PRO A 833 18.08 10.54 15.90
CA PRO A 833 17.70 11.89 16.33
C PRO A 833 16.92 11.95 17.65
N PHE A 834 16.45 10.79 18.15
CA PHE A 834 15.62 10.69 19.35
C PHE A 834 16.26 9.82 20.46
N GLY A 835 17.36 9.13 20.15
CA GLY A 835 18.02 8.20 21.05
C GLY A 835 19.17 8.82 21.83
N GLU A 836 19.88 7.98 22.57
CA GLU A 836 21.09 8.38 23.30
C GLU A 836 22.24 8.78 22.36
N SER A 837 23.21 9.54 22.90
CA SER A 837 24.40 9.95 22.14
C SER A 837 25.16 8.73 21.60
N GLY A 838 25.33 8.66 20.28
CA GLY A 838 26.01 7.56 19.59
C GLY A 838 25.08 6.45 19.09
N ALA A 839 23.79 6.47 19.43
CA ALA A 839 22.80 5.58 18.84
C ALA A 839 22.62 5.86 17.34
N ARG A 840 22.24 4.81 16.58
CA ARG A 840 22.05 4.86 15.12
C ARG A 840 20.65 4.37 14.75
N LEU A 841 20.17 4.81 13.60
CA LEU A 841 19.00 4.24 12.92
C LEU A 841 19.42 3.69 11.55
N TYR A 842 18.88 2.54 11.17
CA TYR A 842 19.00 1.99 9.83
C TYR A 842 17.82 2.43 8.95
N ARG A 843 18.13 2.98 7.77
CA ARG A 843 17.16 3.35 6.73
C ARG A 843 16.83 2.17 5.84
N THR A 844 15.62 1.64 5.97
CA THR A 844 15.21 0.39 5.28
C THR A 844 14.86 0.59 3.80
N GLY A 845 14.45 1.82 3.43
CA GLY A 845 13.80 2.10 2.15
C GLY A 845 12.36 1.58 2.03
N ASP A 846 11.83 0.94 3.08
CA ASP A 846 10.43 0.50 3.12
C ASP A 846 9.52 1.67 3.52
N LEU A 847 8.38 1.78 2.84
CA LEU A 847 7.28 2.66 3.21
C LEU A 847 6.31 1.89 4.09
N ALA A 848 5.97 2.47 5.24
CA ALA A 848 5.03 1.90 6.18
C ALA A 848 4.23 3.01 6.87
N ARG A 849 3.20 2.63 7.63
CA ARG A 849 2.45 3.55 8.50
C ARG A 849 2.06 2.89 9.80
N TYR A 850 2.00 3.67 10.87
CA TYR A 850 1.35 3.24 12.09
C TYR A 850 -0.16 3.21 11.93
N ARG A 851 -0.78 2.21 12.55
CA ARG A 851 -2.22 2.14 12.80
C ARG A 851 -2.50 2.71 14.19
N ALA A 852 -3.78 2.97 14.49
CA ALA A 852 -4.20 3.57 15.76
C ALA A 852 -3.83 2.71 16.99
N ASP A 853 -3.73 1.40 16.81
CA ASP A 853 -3.30 0.45 17.84
C ASP A 853 -1.78 0.31 17.92
N GLY A 854 -0.98 1.06 17.16
CA GLY A 854 0.48 0.95 17.14
C GLY A 854 1.03 -0.23 16.34
N SER A 855 0.18 -1.06 15.72
CA SER A 855 0.64 -2.01 14.71
C SER A 855 1.14 -1.27 13.46
N ILE A 856 2.10 -1.87 12.75
CA ILE A 856 2.74 -1.25 11.59
C ILE A 856 2.24 -1.94 10.32
N GLU A 857 1.65 -1.17 9.41
CA GLU A 857 1.23 -1.63 8.08
C GLU A 857 2.35 -1.33 7.07
N TYR A 858 2.84 -2.38 6.40
CA TYR A 858 3.77 -2.23 5.28
C TYR A 858 3.01 -1.80 4.03
N ILE A 859 3.50 -0.76 3.35
CA ILE A 859 2.87 -0.17 2.16
C ILE A 859 3.63 -0.55 0.89
N GLY A 860 4.96 -0.59 0.95
CA GLY A 860 5.79 -0.85 -0.22
C GLY A 860 7.22 -0.36 -0.02
N ARG A 861 7.90 -0.02 -1.12
CA ARG A 861 9.27 0.52 -1.09
C ARG A 861 9.33 1.90 -1.75
N ASN A 862 10.26 2.72 -1.27
CA ASN A 862 10.57 4.03 -1.86
C ASN A 862 11.68 3.95 -2.94
N ASP A 863 12.27 2.77 -3.13
CA ASP A 863 13.31 2.49 -4.12
C ASP A 863 12.87 1.37 -5.10
N HIS A 864 13.78 0.95 -5.99
CA HIS A 864 13.52 -0.07 -7.01
C HIS A 864 13.87 -1.49 -6.56
N GLN A 865 14.12 -1.69 -5.26
CA GLN A 865 14.36 -3.02 -4.75
C GLN A 865 13.05 -3.80 -4.68
N VAL A 866 13.11 -5.10 -4.94
CA VAL A 866 11.96 -5.99 -4.92
C VAL A 866 12.28 -7.22 -4.09
N LYS A 867 11.23 -7.89 -3.59
CA LYS A 867 11.33 -9.20 -2.99
C LYS A 867 10.63 -10.19 -3.91
N LEU A 868 11.36 -11.19 -4.39
CA LEU A 868 10.84 -12.20 -5.32
C LEU A 868 11.21 -13.60 -4.81
N ARG A 869 10.19 -14.37 -4.43
CA ARG A 869 10.31 -15.70 -3.82
C ARG A 869 11.21 -15.69 -2.57
N GLY A 870 11.13 -14.62 -1.79
CA GLY A 870 11.91 -14.36 -0.57
C GLY A 870 13.29 -13.79 -0.82
N PHE A 871 13.77 -13.75 -2.06
CA PHE A 871 15.05 -13.15 -2.40
C PHE A 871 14.92 -11.64 -2.52
N ARG A 872 15.82 -10.93 -1.84
CA ARG A 872 15.97 -9.47 -1.98
C ARG A 872 16.77 -9.17 -3.24
N ILE A 873 16.13 -8.57 -4.23
CA ILE A 873 16.71 -8.28 -5.55
C ILE A 873 16.75 -6.78 -5.78
N GLU A 874 17.94 -6.26 -6.03
CA GLU A 874 18.13 -4.90 -6.56
C GLU A 874 18.01 -4.96 -8.08
N LEU A 875 16.93 -4.42 -8.65
CA LEU A 875 16.72 -4.42 -10.10
C LEU A 875 17.87 -3.72 -10.84
N GLY A 876 18.45 -2.69 -10.21
CA GLY A 876 19.64 -2.01 -10.70
C GLY A 876 20.88 -2.90 -10.84
N GLU A 877 21.04 -3.96 -10.05
CA GLU A 877 22.15 -4.92 -10.19
C GLU A 877 22.01 -5.71 -11.49
N ILE A 878 20.80 -6.14 -11.82
CA ILE A 878 20.49 -6.84 -13.06
C ILE A 878 20.69 -5.89 -14.24
N GLU A 879 20.15 -4.67 -14.16
CA GLU A 879 20.32 -3.62 -15.17
C GLU A 879 21.81 -3.34 -15.43
N ALA A 880 22.61 -3.16 -14.39
CA ALA A 880 24.04 -2.90 -14.51
C ALA A 880 24.83 -4.04 -15.19
N VAL A 881 24.44 -5.31 -14.97
CA VAL A 881 25.09 -6.44 -15.65
C VAL A 881 24.59 -6.56 -17.10
N ILE A 882 23.30 -6.40 -17.36
CA ILE A 882 22.76 -6.38 -18.74
C ILE A 882 23.46 -5.30 -19.58
N GLN A 883 23.67 -4.11 -19.01
CA GLN A 883 24.33 -2.99 -19.66
C GLN A 883 25.79 -3.27 -20.06
N GLN A 884 26.43 -4.30 -19.48
CA GLN A 884 27.79 -4.73 -19.86
C GLN A 884 27.82 -5.57 -21.14
N HIS A 885 26.66 -6.06 -21.62
CA HIS A 885 26.59 -6.82 -22.86
C HIS A 885 26.86 -5.92 -24.09
N PRO A 886 27.75 -6.30 -25.03
CA PRO A 886 28.16 -5.44 -26.14
C PRO A 886 27.03 -4.90 -27.02
N ALA A 887 25.99 -5.72 -27.24
CA ALA A 887 24.84 -5.35 -28.07
C ALA A 887 23.85 -4.37 -27.41
N ILE A 888 23.94 -4.13 -26.09
CA ILE A 888 22.93 -3.37 -25.34
C ILE A 888 23.34 -1.89 -25.20
N ALA A 889 22.40 -1.00 -25.54
CA ALA A 889 22.50 0.45 -25.38
C ALA A 889 21.83 0.96 -24.10
N GLY A 890 20.78 0.28 -23.65
CA GLY A 890 20.05 0.62 -22.43
C GLY A 890 19.29 -0.58 -21.87
N SER A 891 19.17 -0.68 -20.55
CA SER A 891 18.40 -1.72 -19.87
C SER A 891 17.56 -1.17 -18.71
N ALA A 892 16.34 -1.70 -18.56
CA ALA A 892 15.49 -1.51 -17.39
C ALA A 892 14.87 -2.87 -17.01
N VAL A 893 14.83 -3.22 -15.74
CA VAL A 893 14.23 -4.49 -15.28
C VAL A 893 13.06 -4.16 -14.36
N LEU A 894 11.96 -4.92 -14.49
CA LEU A 894 10.75 -4.80 -13.66
C LEU A 894 10.26 -6.18 -13.24
N VAL A 895 9.50 -6.23 -12.15
CA VAL A 895 8.71 -7.41 -11.77
C VAL A 895 7.31 -7.27 -12.36
N ARG A 896 6.77 -8.35 -12.93
CA ARG A 896 5.41 -8.41 -13.47
C ARG A 896 4.69 -9.67 -13.03
N ASP A 897 3.39 -9.58 -12.83
CA ASP A 897 2.51 -10.75 -12.69
C ASP A 897 2.38 -11.49 -14.03
N ALA A 898 2.28 -12.82 -14.01
CA ALA A 898 1.94 -13.61 -15.19
C ALA A 898 0.45 -13.40 -15.60
N GLU A 899 0.10 -13.76 -16.84
CA GLU A 899 -1.21 -13.52 -17.48
C GLU A 899 -2.41 -14.10 -16.71
N THR A 900 -2.18 -14.96 -15.71
CA THR A 900 -3.21 -15.58 -14.86
C THR A 900 -3.70 -14.69 -13.70
N GLY A 901 -3.10 -13.53 -13.46
CA GLY A 901 -3.62 -12.50 -12.54
C GLY A 901 -3.52 -12.83 -11.04
N ALA A 902 -2.79 -13.88 -10.65
CA ALA A 902 -2.49 -14.17 -9.26
C ALA A 902 -1.11 -13.59 -8.87
N GLU A 903 -1.02 -12.90 -7.72
CA GLU A 903 0.24 -12.37 -7.15
C GLU A 903 1.36 -13.43 -6.99
N ALA A 904 1.00 -14.72 -7.01
CA ALA A 904 1.92 -15.83 -6.83
C ALA A 904 2.83 -16.13 -8.04
N ASP A 905 2.62 -15.44 -9.18
CA ASP A 905 3.29 -15.77 -10.44
C ASP A 905 4.11 -14.59 -11.00
N GLN A 906 4.79 -13.87 -10.10
CA GLN A 906 5.67 -12.77 -10.44
C GLN A 906 6.95 -13.25 -11.15
N ARG A 907 7.36 -12.52 -12.19
CA ARG A 907 8.57 -12.77 -12.97
C ARG A 907 9.37 -11.49 -13.26
N LEU A 908 10.69 -11.64 -13.41
CA LEU A 908 11.58 -10.57 -13.86
C LEU A 908 11.48 -10.40 -15.38
N VAL A 909 11.17 -9.18 -15.81
CA VAL A 909 11.10 -8.78 -17.23
C VAL A 909 12.14 -7.70 -17.51
N ALA A 910 13.00 -7.95 -18.49
CA ALA A 910 14.02 -6.99 -18.93
C ALA A 910 13.59 -6.26 -20.21
N TYR A 911 13.55 -4.93 -20.12
CA TYR A 911 13.32 -4.01 -21.23
C TYR A 911 14.67 -3.50 -21.74
N LEU A 912 14.90 -3.62 -23.03
CA LEU A 912 16.20 -3.44 -23.66
C LEU A 912 16.11 -2.44 -24.81
N VAL A 913 17.14 -1.61 -24.95
CA VAL A 913 17.43 -0.87 -26.19
C VAL A 913 18.70 -1.47 -26.76
N VAL A 914 18.63 -1.99 -27.99
CA VAL A 914 19.78 -2.60 -28.69
C VAL A 914 20.52 -1.51 -29.46
N ARG A 915 21.86 -1.59 -29.53
CA ARG A 915 22.69 -0.65 -30.30
C ARG A 915 22.41 -0.79 -31.80
N GLU A 916 22.57 0.31 -32.54
CA GLU A 916 22.44 0.28 -34.00
C GLU A 916 23.42 -0.73 -34.63
N ASN A 917 22.91 -1.58 -35.53
CA ASN A 917 23.63 -2.66 -36.23
C ASN A 917 24.10 -3.85 -35.36
N GLU A 918 23.67 -3.95 -34.11
CA GLU A 918 23.88 -5.12 -33.26
C GLU A 918 22.58 -5.95 -33.15
N SER A 919 22.72 -7.24 -32.86
CA SER A 919 21.59 -8.13 -32.57
C SER A 919 21.98 -9.09 -31.45
N CYS A 920 21.04 -9.39 -30.56
CA CYS A 920 21.21 -10.40 -29.52
C CYS A 920 19.91 -11.18 -29.35
N THR A 921 20.02 -12.48 -29.08
CA THR A 921 18.87 -13.32 -28.75
C THR A 921 18.62 -13.32 -27.25
N ALA A 922 17.42 -13.75 -26.84
CA ALA A 922 17.11 -13.99 -25.43
C ALA A 922 18.05 -15.03 -24.80
N ASP A 923 18.48 -16.04 -25.57
CA ASP A 923 19.38 -17.10 -25.11
C ASP A 923 20.81 -16.57 -24.91
N ASP A 924 21.31 -15.72 -25.82
CA ASP A 924 22.62 -15.07 -25.67
C ASP A 924 22.67 -14.23 -24.38
N LEU A 925 21.62 -13.44 -24.14
CA LEU A 925 21.52 -12.61 -22.94
C LEU A 925 21.37 -13.46 -21.68
N ARG A 926 20.57 -14.53 -21.72
CA ARG A 926 20.41 -15.45 -20.59
C ARG A 926 21.73 -16.14 -20.23
N ALA A 927 22.42 -16.69 -21.22
CA ALA A 927 23.74 -17.31 -21.03
C ALA A 927 24.76 -16.30 -20.48
N PHE A 928 24.77 -15.07 -21.01
CA PHE A 928 25.62 -14.00 -20.51
C PHE A 928 25.35 -13.66 -19.03
N LEU A 929 24.08 -13.57 -18.63
CA LEU A 929 23.72 -13.26 -17.24
C LEU A 929 23.97 -14.45 -16.30
N GLN A 930 23.70 -15.68 -16.70
CA GLN A 930 23.89 -16.87 -15.86
C GLN A 930 25.34 -17.08 -15.42
N THR A 931 26.31 -16.57 -16.18
CA THR A 931 27.73 -16.60 -15.78
C THR A 931 28.09 -15.58 -14.68
N ARG A 932 27.26 -14.55 -14.46
CA ARG A 932 27.59 -13.39 -13.60
C ARG A 932 26.59 -13.16 -12.46
N LEU A 933 25.35 -13.60 -12.63
CA LEU A 933 24.24 -13.42 -11.70
C LEU A 933 23.73 -14.77 -11.19
N PRO A 934 23.25 -14.85 -9.94
CA PRO A 934 22.49 -16.00 -9.46
C PRO A 934 21.27 -16.28 -10.35
N ALA A 935 20.87 -17.55 -10.46
CA ALA A 935 19.76 -17.97 -11.30
C ALA A 935 18.44 -17.20 -11.02
N TYR A 936 18.15 -16.89 -9.76
CA TYR A 936 16.94 -16.13 -9.37
C TYR A 936 16.95 -14.65 -9.79
N MET A 937 18.10 -14.09 -10.19
CA MET A 937 18.23 -12.71 -10.69
C MET A 937 18.18 -12.62 -12.21
N VAL A 938 18.13 -13.75 -12.92
CA VAL A 938 18.11 -13.76 -14.39
C VAL A 938 16.68 -13.54 -14.89
N PRO A 939 16.41 -12.51 -15.72
CA PRO A 939 15.08 -12.27 -16.29
C PRO A 939 14.57 -13.46 -17.12
N THR A 940 13.27 -13.73 -17.03
CA THR A 940 12.63 -14.82 -17.78
C THR A 940 11.88 -14.32 -19.01
N ALA A 941 11.62 -13.01 -19.11
CA ALA A 941 11.04 -12.38 -20.29
C ALA A 941 11.82 -11.13 -20.72
N TRP A 942 11.80 -10.85 -22.03
CA TRP A 942 12.61 -9.81 -22.65
C TRP A 942 11.78 -8.99 -23.64
N VAL A 943 11.87 -7.67 -23.55
CA VAL A 943 11.16 -6.71 -24.41
C VAL A 943 12.18 -5.74 -25.00
N VAL A 944 12.24 -5.66 -26.34
CA VAL A 944 13.11 -4.72 -27.05
C VAL A 944 12.30 -3.50 -27.46
N LEU A 945 12.83 -2.34 -27.10
CA LEU A 945 12.24 -1.03 -27.38
C LEU A 945 13.16 -0.27 -28.33
N ALA A 946 12.55 0.53 -29.23
CA ALA A 946 13.30 1.47 -30.06
C ALA A 946 13.98 2.56 -29.20
N ALA A 947 13.30 3.00 -28.14
CA ALA A 947 13.81 3.91 -27.12
C ALA A 947 13.01 3.74 -25.82
N PHE A 948 13.58 4.16 -24.69
CA PHE A 948 12.84 4.14 -23.43
C PHE A 948 11.78 5.24 -23.35
N PRO A 949 10.58 4.95 -22.82
CA PRO A 949 9.61 5.99 -22.50
C PRO A 949 10.15 6.85 -21.35
N LEU A 950 10.00 8.16 -21.48
CA LEU A 950 10.47 9.14 -20.51
C LEU A 950 9.29 9.95 -19.96
N THR A 951 9.33 10.24 -18.67
CA THR A 951 8.46 11.22 -18.02
C THR A 951 8.69 12.61 -18.62
N PRO A 952 7.77 13.59 -18.45
CA PRO A 952 7.99 14.98 -18.87
C PRO A 952 9.28 15.62 -18.33
N ASN A 953 9.82 15.07 -17.23
CA ASN A 953 11.08 15.48 -16.61
C ASN A 953 12.33 14.75 -17.14
N GLY A 954 12.21 13.95 -18.21
CA GLY A 954 13.33 13.25 -18.84
C GLY A 954 13.87 12.02 -18.09
N LYS A 955 13.17 11.55 -17.05
CA LYS A 955 13.48 10.28 -16.35
C LYS A 955 12.74 9.12 -16.98
N LEU A 956 13.29 7.91 -16.91
CA LEU A 956 12.63 6.66 -17.33
C LEU A 956 11.22 6.53 -16.73
N ASP A 957 10.22 6.34 -17.58
CA ASP A 957 8.83 6.11 -17.17
C ASP A 957 8.56 4.60 -17.04
N ARG A 958 8.82 4.07 -15.85
CA ARG A 958 8.59 2.64 -15.54
C ARG A 958 7.10 2.26 -15.55
N ARG A 959 6.16 3.21 -15.38
CA ARG A 959 4.72 2.92 -15.49
C ARG A 959 4.33 2.71 -16.95
N ALA A 960 4.86 3.52 -17.85
CA ALA A 960 4.68 3.33 -19.29
C ALA A 960 5.24 1.98 -19.77
N LEU A 961 6.35 1.52 -19.20
CA LEU A 961 6.90 0.18 -19.48
C LEU A 961 5.95 -0.97 -19.07
N LEU A 962 5.13 -0.79 -18.03
CA LEU A 962 4.18 -1.81 -17.58
C LEU A 962 2.96 -1.93 -18.52
N ALA A 963 2.65 -0.88 -19.28
CA ALA A 963 1.46 -0.80 -20.13
C ALA A 963 1.63 -1.47 -21.51
N ASP A 964 2.86 -1.68 -21.98
CA ASP A 964 3.16 -2.25 -23.31
C ASP A 964 3.81 -3.65 -23.15
N THR A 965 3.16 -4.70 -23.64
CA THR A 965 3.28 -6.03 -22.98
C THR A 965 3.45 -7.23 -23.89
N THR A 966 3.88 -7.08 -25.13
CA THR A 966 4.23 -8.25 -25.95
C THR A 966 5.74 -8.50 -25.86
N PRO A 967 6.20 -9.62 -25.28
CA PRO A 967 7.60 -10.02 -25.37
C PRO A 967 8.01 -10.02 -26.85
N SER A 968 9.03 -9.25 -27.20
CA SER A 968 9.41 -9.04 -28.61
C SER A 968 10.60 -9.92 -29.02
N LEU A 969 11.26 -10.56 -28.05
CA LEU A 969 12.25 -11.61 -28.26
C LEU A 969 11.61 -12.96 -27.93
N GLU A 970 10.49 -13.28 -28.59
CA GLU A 970 9.97 -14.66 -28.59
C GLU A 970 10.73 -15.51 -29.61
N GLN A 971 10.87 -16.79 -29.28
CA GLN A 971 11.60 -17.80 -30.04
C GLN A 971 11.22 -17.79 -31.53
N ALA A 972 12.16 -17.37 -32.37
CA ALA A 972 12.23 -17.89 -33.73
C ALA A 972 12.93 -19.25 -33.70
N GLN A 973 12.45 -20.20 -32.90
CA GLN A 973 12.70 -21.61 -33.17
C GLN A 973 11.55 -22.07 -34.06
N THR A 974 11.87 -22.58 -35.25
CA THR A 974 10.90 -23.19 -36.15
C THR A 974 10.11 -24.24 -35.37
N TYR A 975 8.81 -24.04 -35.20
CA TYR A 975 7.93 -25.03 -34.55
C TYR A 975 8.11 -26.38 -35.25
N VAL A 976 8.56 -27.38 -34.50
CA VAL A 976 8.64 -28.77 -34.92
C VAL A 976 7.61 -29.54 -34.11
N ALA A 977 6.57 -30.03 -34.78
CA ALA A 977 5.51 -30.79 -34.14
C ALA A 977 6.06 -32.14 -33.61
N PRO A 978 5.56 -32.61 -32.46
CA PRO A 978 5.70 -34.01 -32.05
C PRO A 978 5.26 -34.96 -33.18
N SER A 979 5.99 -36.05 -33.38
CA SER A 979 5.84 -36.96 -34.51
C SER A 979 5.77 -38.43 -34.12
N THR A 980 6.17 -38.79 -32.90
CA THR A 980 6.00 -40.12 -32.31
C THR A 980 4.96 -40.11 -31.18
N PRO A 981 4.36 -41.26 -30.82
CA PRO A 981 3.41 -41.35 -29.70
C PRO A 981 3.99 -40.87 -28.36
N GLU A 982 5.28 -41.10 -28.12
CA GLU A 982 5.99 -40.66 -26.91
C GLU A 982 6.20 -39.14 -26.91
N GLU A 983 6.55 -38.56 -28.07
CA GLU A 983 6.64 -37.11 -28.27
C GLU A 983 5.28 -36.43 -28.09
N GLU A 984 4.21 -37.01 -28.63
CA GLU A 984 2.85 -36.50 -28.50
C GLU A 984 2.38 -36.53 -27.04
N LEU A 985 2.61 -37.64 -26.33
CA LEU A 985 2.27 -37.78 -24.92
C LEU A 985 3.05 -36.81 -24.03
N MET A 986 4.34 -36.61 -24.29
CA MET A 986 5.16 -35.64 -23.56
C MET A 986 4.68 -34.21 -23.80
N ALA A 987 4.35 -33.88 -25.05
CA ALA A 987 3.82 -32.57 -25.44
C ALA A 987 2.45 -32.29 -24.80
N GLU A 988 1.57 -33.29 -24.71
CA GLU A 988 0.27 -33.17 -24.02
C GLU A 988 0.45 -32.87 -22.53
N ILE A 989 1.37 -33.57 -21.85
CA ILE A 989 1.67 -33.32 -20.44
C ILE A 989 2.18 -31.88 -20.25
N TRP A 990 3.06 -31.40 -21.12
CA TRP A 990 3.59 -30.04 -21.05
C TRP A 990 2.53 -28.99 -21.35
N ALA A 991 1.69 -29.22 -22.36
CA ALA A 991 0.57 -28.37 -22.75
C ALA A 991 -0.44 -28.20 -21.60
N GLU A 992 -0.80 -29.30 -20.92
CA GLU A 992 -1.70 -29.29 -19.76
C GLU A 992 -1.13 -28.46 -18.60
N ILE A 993 0.17 -28.57 -18.35
CA ILE A 993 0.83 -27.93 -17.21
C ILE A 993 1.11 -26.45 -17.47
N LEU A 994 1.47 -26.10 -18.71
CA LEU A 994 1.79 -24.74 -19.12
C LEU A 994 0.56 -23.94 -19.58
N GLY A 995 -0.60 -24.59 -19.72
CA GLY A 995 -1.84 -23.95 -20.20
C GLY A 995 -1.77 -23.49 -21.65
N ARG A 996 -1.07 -24.25 -22.52
CA ARG A 996 -0.87 -23.91 -23.94
C ARG A 996 -1.53 -24.94 -24.86
N GLU A 997 -2.02 -24.49 -26.02
CA GLU A 997 -2.64 -25.39 -27.00
C GLU A 997 -1.64 -26.23 -27.81
N GLN A 998 -0.41 -25.72 -28.01
CA GLN A 998 0.64 -26.41 -28.78
C GLN A 998 2.02 -26.21 -28.12
N ILE A 999 2.78 -27.31 -28.01
CA ILE A 999 4.20 -27.33 -27.59
C ILE A 999 5.01 -28.05 -28.67
N GLY A 1000 6.09 -27.44 -29.13
CA GLY A 1000 7.04 -28.02 -30.09
C GLY A 1000 8.14 -28.85 -29.43
N MET A 1001 8.77 -29.74 -30.20
CA MET A 1001 9.83 -30.66 -29.76
C MET A 1001 11.02 -29.99 -29.07
N PHE A 1002 11.33 -28.75 -29.48
CA PHE A 1002 12.47 -27.99 -28.99
C PHE A 1002 12.08 -26.81 -28.10
N ASP A 1003 10.77 -26.66 -27.82
CA ASP A 1003 10.29 -25.62 -26.92
C ASP A 1003 10.88 -25.88 -25.54
N ASN A 1004 11.47 -24.84 -24.95
CA ASN A 1004 12.08 -24.95 -23.63
C ASN A 1004 11.02 -24.71 -22.54
N PHE A 1005 10.90 -25.64 -21.60
CA PHE A 1005 9.90 -25.63 -20.52
C PHE A 1005 9.82 -24.29 -19.79
N PHE A 1006 10.98 -23.72 -19.42
CA PHE A 1006 11.04 -22.47 -18.67
C PHE A 1006 10.72 -21.24 -19.53
N SER A 1007 11.13 -21.27 -20.81
CA SER A 1007 10.80 -20.20 -21.76
C SER A 1007 9.31 -20.17 -22.12
N SER A 1008 8.65 -21.33 -22.08
CA SER A 1008 7.23 -21.49 -22.39
C SER A 1008 6.30 -21.16 -21.21
N GLY A 1009 6.84 -20.57 -20.14
CA GLY A 1009 6.07 -20.18 -18.94
C GLY A 1009 6.27 -21.12 -17.75
N GLY A 1010 7.09 -22.16 -17.87
CA GLY A 1010 7.40 -23.09 -16.79
C GLY A 1010 8.27 -22.45 -15.70
N HIS A 1011 8.04 -22.86 -14.46
CA HIS A 1011 8.87 -22.48 -13.30
C HIS A 1011 8.96 -23.66 -12.35
N SER A 1012 9.80 -23.58 -11.30
CA SER A 1012 10.09 -24.73 -10.42
C SER A 1012 8.83 -25.43 -9.86
N LEU A 1013 7.80 -24.67 -9.46
CA LEU A 1013 6.52 -25.25 -9.03
C LEU A 1013 5.78 -26.01 -10.16
N LEU A 1014 5.77 -25.49 -11.40
CA LEU A 1014 5.23 -26.22 -12.56
C LEU A 1014 6.12 -27.41 -12.94
N ALA A 1015 7.44 -27.29 -12.78
CA ALA A 1015 8.38 -28.38 -13.00
C ALA A 1015 8.13 -29.54 -12.03
N THR A 1016 7.81 -29.27 -10.77
CA THR A 1016 7.43 -30.30 -9.79
C THR A 1016 6.12 -31.00 -10.20
N ARG A 1017 5.11 -30.25 -10.67
CA ARG A 1017 3.88 -30.83 -11.22
C ARG A 1017 4.15 -31.68 -12.46
N LEU A 1018 5.06 -31.22 -13.31
CA LEU A 1018 5.52 -31.94 -14.51
C LEU A 1018 6.17 -33.26 -14.13
N ILE A 1019 7.11 -33.25 -13.18
CA ILE A 1019 7.78 -34.46 -12.70
C ILE A 1019 6.78 -35.44 -12.09
N ALA A 1020 5.87 -34.96 -11.24
CA ALA A 1020 4.85 -35.82 -10.62
C ALA A 1020 3.98 -36.51 -11.69
N ARG A 1021 3.60 -35.77 -12.74
CA ARG A 1021 2.81 -36.31 -13.86
C ARG A 1021 3.61 -37.28 -14.71
N MET A 1022 4.86 -36.95 -15.04
CA MET A 1022 5.76 -37.81 -15.82
C MET A 1022 6.12 -39.10 -15.09
N ARG A 1023 6.37 -39.06 -13.78
CA ARG A 1023 6.57 -40.26 -12.94
C ARG A 1023 5.37 -41.20 -13.04
N ALA A 1024 4.16 -40.65 -12.95
CA ALA A 1024 2.93 -41.44 -13.03
C ALA A 1024 2.73 -42.06 -14.42
N VAL A 1025 3.05 -41.32 -15.50
CA VAL A 1025 2.82 -41.76 -16.88
C VAL A 1025 3.92 -42.71 -17.38
N PHE A 1026 5.20 -42.36 -17.22
CA PHE A 1026 6.33 -43.11 -17.77
C PHE A 1026 6.94 -44.11 -16.78
N GLN A 1027 6.50 -44.14 -15.53
CA GLN A 1027 6.96 -45.09 -14.51
C GLN A 1027 8.49 -45.07 -14.28
N VAL A 1028 9.11 -43.90 -14.43
CA VAL A 1028 10.54 -43.63 -14.20
C VAL A 1028 10.74 -42.65 -13.04
N GLU A 1029 11.86 -42.78 -12.33
CA GLU A 1029 12.23 -41.87 -11.23
C GLU A 1029 12.92 -40.62 -11.78
N LEU A 1030 12.14 -39.58 -12.05
CA LEU A 1030 12.64 -38.26 -12.47
C LEU A 1030 12.83 -37.33 -11.28
N ASN A 1031 13.89 -36.54 -11.24
CA ASN A 1031 14.11 -35.52 -10.23
C ASN A 1031 14.10 -34.11 -10.86
N LEU A 1032 14.14 -33.07 -10.02
CA LEU A 1032 14.08 -31.69 -10.50
C LEU A 1032 15.29 -31.30 -11.36
N SER A 1033 16.49 -31.83 -11.05
CA SER A 1033 17.70 -31.61 -11.85
C SER A 1033 17.51 -32.03 -13.31
N HIS A 1034 16.82 -33.15 -13.59
CA HIS A 1034 16.57 -33.59 -14.96
C HIS A 1034 15.80 -32.55 -15.79
N VAL A 1035 14.85 -31.82 -15.22
CA VAL A 1035 14.10 -30.76 -15.94
C VAL A 1035 14.96 -29.53 -16.21
N PHE A 1036 15.92 -29.23 -15.34
CA PHE A 1036 16.87 -28.14 -15.53
C PHE A 1036 17.98 -28.48 -16.52
N GLU A 1037 18.42 -29.74 -16.55
CA GLU A 1037 19.47 -30.24 -17.43
C GLU A 1037 18.95 -30.56 -18.85
N ALA A 1038 17.71 -31.06 -18.95
CA ALA A 1038 17.03 -31.42 -20.20
C ALA A 1038 15.70 -30.65 -20.37
N PRO A 1039 15.74 -29.32 -20.57
CA PRO A 1039 14.55 -28.48 -20.50
C PRO A 1039 13.70 -28.46 -21.78
N THR A 1040 13.88 -29.39 -22.73
CA THR A 1040 13.07 -29.50 -23.96
C THR A 1040 12.44 -30.89 -24.08
N ILE A 1041 11.36 -31.05 -24.84
CA ILE A 1041 10.72 -32.37 -25.05
C ILE A 1041 11.73 -33.38 -25.60
N ALA A 1042 12.51 -32.99 -26.61
CA ALA A 1042 13.53 -33.85 -27.22
C ALA A 1042 14.56 -34.34 -26.19
N GLN A 1043 15.15 -33.43 -25.40
CA GLN A 1043 16.15 -33.79 -24.39
C GLN A 1043 15.54 -34.59 -23.23
N MET A 1044 14.32 -34.26 -22.83
CA MET A 1044 13.66 -34.94 -21.73
C MET A 1044 13.26 -36.37 -22.11
N LEU A 1045 12.92 -36.62 -23.37
CA LEU A 1045 12.68 -37.97 -23.88
C LEU A 1045 13.96 -38.81 -23.86
N GLU A 1046 15.12 -38.25 -24.22
CA GLU A 1046 16.41 -38.94 -24.08
C GLU A 1046 16.66 -39.35 -22.62
N VAL A 1047 16.39 -38.47 -21.66
CA VAL A 1047 16.52 -38.79 -20.21
C VAL A 1047 15.54 -39.89 -19.78
N VAL A 1048 14.30 -39.86 -20.27
CA VAL A 1048 13.30 -40.90 -19.98
C VAL A 1048 13.71 -42.24 -20.59
N GLU A 1049 14.22 -42.25 -21.82
CA GLU A 1049 14.73 -43.44 -22.50
C GLU A 1049 15.91 -44.06 -21.74
N ASP A 1050 16.89 -43.25 -21.34
CA ASP A 1050 18.05 -43.71 -20.56
C ASP A 1050 17.62 -44.36 -19.23
N LEU A 1051 16.66 -43.74 -18.52
CA LEU A 1051 16.11 -44.28 -17.28
C LEU A 1051 15.28 -45.56 -17.50
N LEU A 1052 14.59 -45.68 -18.63
CA LEU A 1052 13.89 -46.92 -19.00
C LEU A 1052 14.86 -48.05 -19.34
N VAL A 1053 15.98 -47.74 -20.00
CA VAL A 1053 17.05 -48.69 -20.31
C VAL A 1053 17.75 -49.16 -19.03
N GLU A 1054 18.13 -48.26 -18.12
CA GLU A 1054 18.68 -48.63 -16.81
C GLU A 1054 17.72 -49.53 -16.02
N LYS A 1055 16.42 -49.23 -16.06
CA LYS A 1055 15.39 -50.05 -15.41
C LYS A 1055 15.28 -51.44 -16.05
N LEU A 1056 15.46 -51.56 -17.37
CA LEU A 1056 15.45 -52.84 -18.09
C LEU A 1056 16.73 -53.66 -17.84
N GLU A 1057 17.89 -53.03 -17.70
CA GLU A 1057 19.16 -53.71 -17.39
C GLU A 1057 19.22 -54.23 -15.94
N MET A 1058 18.39 -53.69 -15.04
CA MET A 1058 18.24 -54.16 -13.67
C MET A 1058 17.24 -55.33 -13.50
N LEU A 1059 16.55 -55.74 -14.57
CA LEU A 1059 15.61 -56.87 -14.56
C LEU A 1059 16.32 -58.18 -14.94
N SER A 1060 15.93 -59.28 -14.29
CA SER A 1060 16.44 -60.62 -14.62
C SER A 1060 15.90 -61.13 -15.98
N GLU A 1061 16.59 -62.07 -16.64
CA GLU A 1061 16.13 -62.65 -17.93
C GLU A 1061 14.70 -63.19 -17.87
N ASP A 1062 14.27 -63.73 -16.71
CA ASP A 1062 12.91 -64.22 -16.47
C ASP A 1062 11.87 -63.08 -16.38
N GLU A 1063 12.24 -61.91 -15.86
CA GLU A 1063 11.37 -60.73 -15.76
C GLU A 1063 11.21 -60.02 -17.12
N ILE A 1064 12.27 -59.98 -17.93
CA ILE A 1064 12.23 -59.45 -19.30
C ILE A 1064 11.36 -60.34 -20.20
N LEU A 1065 11.43 -61.67 -20.04
CA LEU A 1065 10.54 -62.60 -20.76
C LEU A 1065 9.08 -62.45 -20.37
N LEU A 1066 8.79 -62.12 -19.10
CA LEU A 1066 7.42 -61.90 -18.62
C LEU A 1066 6.81 -60.62 -19.22
N LEU A 1067 7.59 -59.55 -19.32
CA LEU A 1067 7.18 -58.27 -19.95
C LEU A 1067 7.01 -58.40 -21.47
N ALA A 1068 7.89 -59.16 -22.14
CA ALA A 1068 7.76 -59.42 -23.57
C ALA A 1068 6.51 -60.29 -23.90
N ALA A 1069 6.15 -61.21 -22.99
CA ALA A 1069 4.94 -62.03 -23.11
C ALA A 1069 3.66 -61.22 -22.88
N SER A 1070 3.65 -60.22 -21.99
CA SER A 1070 2.49 -59.35 -21.80
C SER A 1070 2.29 -58.38 -22.97
N ALA A 1071 3.37 -57.81 -23.51
CA ALA A 1071 3.30 -56.91 -24.67
C ALA A 1071 2.83 -57.64 -25.96
N SER A 1072 3.20 -58.91 -26.14
CA SER A 1072 2.72 -59.73 -27.26
C SER A 1072 1.24 -60.10 -27.14
N ALA A 1073 0.73 -60.28 -25.90
CA ALA A 1073 -0.68 -60.55 -25.66
C ALA A 1073 -1.57 -59.32 -25.92
N GLU A 1074 -1.08 -58.11 -25.66
CA GLU A 1074 -1.81 -56.86 -25.98
C GLU A 1074 -1.82 -56.56 -27.49
N ALA A 1075 -0.77 -56.92 -28.23
CA ALA A 1075 -0.74 -56.74 -29.69
C ALA A 1075 -1.72 -57.67 -30.44
N GLU A 1076 -1.97 -58.90 -29.96
CA GLU A 1076 -3.00 -59.78 -30.53
C GLU A 1076 -4.42 -59.26 -30.27
N ILE A 1077 -4.67 -58.64 -29.11
CA ILE A 1077 -5.98 -58.06 -28.75
C ILE A 1077 -6.34 -56.84 -29.62
N VAL A 1078 -5.34 -56.07 -30.09
CA VAL A 1078 -5.58 -54.92 -30.98
C VAL A 1078 -5.80 -55.35 -32.44
N SER A 1079 -5.36 -56.54 -32.85
CA SER A 1079 -5.59 -57.06 -34.20
C SER A 1079 -6.99 -57.65 -34.42
N ASP A 1080 -7.62 -58.16 -33.35
CA ASP A 1080 -9.00 -58.68 -33.37
C ASP A 1080 -10.07 -57.56 -33.16
N ALA A 1081 -9.63 -56.32 -32.94
CA ALA A 1081 -10.48 -55.15 -32.73
C ALA A 1081 -10.40 -54.08 -33.85
N ARG A 1082 -9.97 -54.46 -35.07
CA ARG A 1082 -10.00 -53.60 -36.27
C ARG A 1082 -11.00 -54.06 -37.32
#